data_AF-A0A4V2SW84-F1
#
_entry.id   AF-A0A4V2SW84-F1
#
_cell.length_a   1.000
_cell.length_b   1.000
_cell.length_c   1.000
_cell.angle_alpha   90.00
_cell.angle_beta   90.00
_cell.angle_gamma   90.00
#
_symmetry.space_group_name_H-M   'P 1'
#
loop_
_entity.id
_entity.type
_entity.pdbx_description
1 polymer ?
#
loop_
_entity_poly.entity_id
_entity_poly.type
_entity_poly.pdbx_seq_one_letter_code
_entity_poly.pdbx_strand_id
1 'polypeptide(L)'
;MDLRDSLQVPCQSGPIDRPVNRADWHAVCITGAGDRTETAPHDPAQICDSPPEGMEMSDAAILKPTAPVNRLGGLALPFGILAMVAMMVLPLPVALLDVFFVFNILLSLLILMVAMHSYRPLDFSSFPSLLLIAAVLRLALNVASTRIVLSNGHTGGDAAGQVIQAFGEFVIAGNFVVGIFVFAILVIINLVVITKGAGRVSEVSARFTLDAMPGKQMAIDADLNAGVLTQDEARARRKEIGEEADFYGAMDGASKFVKGDAVAGILILVINILGGIVIGVAQHGMAVGQAAETYVLLSIGDGLVAQIPSLLLSIATAIIVTRVSSSADMADQIGAQVNISRAWVPVAAVMAILGLVPGMPNLLFLVAAGAAGALAWSAARTDKARGNVSAETAARPSAEDLAAAQRPGVLTAEDVTDYSQVSIQIGYALIGMIEEGNGGPLISRITSIRKEVSRAMGFVVPGVRVRDDLAMPANQYRIRIGQTIVAEDMAYPDRKLALPGGLSRRKLKGIDVKDPSFGIDAVWVQPHQVAEAEADDHVVIEPDSVIATHLSQMLYKYAGQLIGTDDVQVLLDRLHQVSPALVEAVVPKLVPLHVLTGVLRALLAERVPVSDLRRILEGLAERGGRDASPRQLAEELRPDLVPMLIQQMVPMTQSLALITLDPELEQLLSRSRAQGGEGVLIVEPSLTERLLSALTRLSEDLAGKGRQGFVVVSPPLRAPLSAFLRAHGNDAIVLGVNELPDNRRIEVVGSLGDGRAALNDKMGDS
;
A
#
# COMPACT_ATOMS: atom_id res chain seq x y z
N MET A 1 -66.65 -16.40 -15.30
CA MET A 1 -66.57 -17.76 -15.86
C MET A 1 -65.48 -18.47 -15.08
N ASP A 2 -65.80 -18.93 -13.87
CA ASP A 2 -66.39 -20.27 -13.55
C ASP A 2 -65.41 -21.39 -13.94
N LEU A 3 -64.96 -22.33 -13.08
CA LEU A 3 -65.43 -22.92 -11.81
C LEU A 3 -64.20 -23.65 -11.18
N ARG A 4 -64.01 -23.63 -9.84
CA ARG A 4 -64.14 -24.78 -8.88
C ARG A 4 -63.46 -26.09 -9.33
N ASP A 5 -62.78 -26.90 -8.50
CA ASP A 5 -62.78 -27.13 -7.06
C ASP A 5 -61.67 -28.15 -6.70
N SER A 6 -61.19 -28.10 -5.46
CA SER A 6 -60.78 -29.23 -4.57
C SER A 6 -59.81 -30.34 -5.04
N LEU A 7 -58.72 -30.56 -4.28
CA LEU A 7 -58.55 -31.73 -3.38
C LEU A 7 -57.18 -31.72 -2.67
N GLN A 8 -57.17 -32.34 -1.49
CA GLN A 8 -56.22 -32.20 -0.41
C GLN A 8 -55.67 -33.59 -0.03
N VAL A 9 -54.52 -33.61 0.66
CA VAL A 9 -53.97 -34.65 1.59
C VAL A 9 -53.18 -35.87 1.00
N PRO A 10 -52.41 -36.65 1.79
CA PRO A 10 -50.93 -36.58 1.92
C PRO A 10 -50.22 -37.95 1.68
N CYS A 11 -48.89 -38.04 1.81
CA CYS A 11 -48.19 -39.34 1.91
C CYS A 11 -47.22 -39.42 3.10
N GLN A 12 -47.46 -40.45 3.92
CA GLN A 12 -46.66 -40.98 5.03
C GLN A 12 -45.83 -42.20 4.58
N SER A 13 -44.99 -42.70 5.52
CA SER A 13 -44.26 -43.99 5.58
C SER A 13 -42.89 -43.99 4.89
N GLY A 14 -41.80 -44.56 5.43
CA GLY A 14 -41.54 -45.52 6.51
C GLY A 14 -40.35 -46.41 6.03
N PRO A 15 -39.39 -46.85 6.89
CA PRO A 15 -38.05 -47.28 6.44
C PRO A 15 -37.90 -48.81 6.31
N ILE A 16 -37.05 -49.31 5.40
CA ILE A 16 -36.58 -50.71 5.35
C ILE A 16 -35.09 -50.80 4.94
N ASP A 17 -34.43 -51.68 5.70
CA ASP A 17 -33.07 -52.21 5.76
C ASP A 17 -32.43 -52.87 4.49
N ARG A 18 -31.07 -52.84 4.47
CA ARG A 18 -30.10 -53.91 4.06
C ARG A 18 -29.46 -53.98 2.62
N PRO A 19 -28.26 -54.63 2.47
CA PRO A 19 -27.04 -54.07 1.83
C PRO A 19 -26.51 -54.86 0.61
N VAL A 20 -25.56 -54.31 -0.17
CA VAL A 20 -24.67 -55.11 -1.07
C VAL A 20 -23.29 -54.44 -1.24
N ASN A 21 -22.25 -55.28 -1.30
CA ASN A 21 -20.81 -54.98 -1.24
C ASN A 21 -20.18 -54.70 -2.62
N ARG A 22 -18.99 -54.10 -2.57
CA ARG A 22 -18.20 -53.49 -3.64
C ARG A 22 -17.39 -54.53 -4.43
N ALA A 23 -17.86 -54.91 -5.61
CA ALA A 23 -17.07 -55.53 -6.68
C ALA A 23 -17.84 -55.36 -7.99
N ASP A 24 -17.31 -54.52 -8.88
CA ASP A 24 -17.50 -54.53 -10.35
C ASP A 24 -17.12 -53.15 -10.90
N TRP A 25 -15.82 -52.87 -10.83
CA TRP A 25 -15.18 -51.93 -11.73
C TRP A 25 -14.35 -52.76 -12.70
N HIS A 26 -14.73 -52.82 -13.98
CA HIS A 26 -13.80 -52.71 -15.11
C HIS A 26 -14.54 -52.83 -16.46
N ALA A 27 -14.09 -51.96 -17.38
CA ALA A 27 -14.18 -52.11 -18.84
C ALA A 27 -15.56 -51.76 -19.45
N VAL A 28 -15.70 -51.05 -20.58
CA VAL A 28 -14.91 -50.96 -21.81
C VAL A 28 -15.31 -49.63 -22.51
N CYS A 29 -14.35 -48.78 -22.86
CA CYS A 29 -14.49 -47.89 -24.02
C CYS A 29 -14.34 -48.74 -25.29
N ILE A 30 -15.15 -48.53 -26.34
CA ILE A 30 -14.76 -48.63 -27.77
C ILE A 30 -15.99 -48.50 -28.72
N THR A 31 -15.79 -47.66 -29.76
CA THR A 31 -16.39 -47.61 -31.11
C THR A 31 -17.82 -47.15 -31.37
N GLY A 32 -17.93 -46.29 -32.40
CA GLY A 32 -19.08 -46.26 -33.30
C GLY A 32 -19.26 -44.98 -34.12
N ALA A 33 -18.38 -44.70 -35.09
CA ALA A 33 -18.60 -43.68 -36.12
C ALA A 33 -19.42 -44.27 -37.30
N GLY A 34 -20.36 -43.49 -37.86
CA GLY A 34 -21.22 -43.90 -38.99
C GLY A 34 -21.99 -42.75 -39.66
N ASP A 35 -21.29 -42.07 -40.57
CA ASP A 35 -21.61 -41.45 -41.88
C ASP A 35 -23.06 -41.05 -42.34
N ARG A 36 -23.11 -39.88 -43.03
CA ARG A 36 -24.07 -39.32 -44.04
C ARG A 36 -25.38 -38.63 -43.57
N THR A 37 -25.88 -37.52 -44.11
CA THR A 37 -25.53 -36.53 -45.17
C THR A 37 -26.54 -35.35 -45.09
N GLU A 38 -26.10 -34.15 -45.48
CA GLU A 38 -26.87 -33.01 -46.06
C GLU A 38 -27.89 -32.20 -45.21
N THR A 39 -27.48 -30.98 -44.82
CA THR A 39 -28.01 -29.65 -45.24
C THR A 39 -27.85 -28.62 -44.10
N ALA A 40 -27.21 -27.49 -44.40
CA ALA A 40 -26.91 -26.37 -43.50
C ALA A 40 -28.10 -25.38 -43.38
N PRO A 41 -28.05 -24.29 -42.59
CA PRO A 41 -27.22 -23.95 -41.42
C PRO A 41 -28.08 -23.49 -40.20
N HIS A 42 -27.77 -23.89 -38.97
CA HIS A 42 -28.22 -23.17 -37.77
C HIS A 42 -27.28 -23.43 -36.58
N ASP A 43 -27.06 -22.37 -35.79
CA ASP A 43 -26.36 -22.33 -34.49
C ASP A 43 -26.60 -23.56 -33.60
N PRO A 44 -25.58 -24.07 -32.89
CA PRO A 44 -25.79 -24.80 -31.65
C PRO A 44 -25.75 -23.82 -30.46
N ALA A 45 -26.84 -23.71 -29.70
CA ALA A 45 -27.07 -24.45 -28.44
C ALA A 45 -26.04 -24.07 -27.34
N GLN A 46 -26.41 -23.36 -26.27
CA GLN A 46 -27.32 -23.80 -25.21
C GLN A 46 -26.92 -25.20 -24.68
N ILE A 47 -26.12 -25.21 -23.62
CA ILE A 47 -25.95 -26.38 -22.75
C ILE A 47 -26.50 -25.96 -21.37
N CYS A 48 -27.63 -26.57 -21.04
CA CYS A 48 -28.07 -26.76 -19.67
C CYS A 48 -27.13 -27.78 -19.00
N ASP A 49 -26.73 -27.53 -17.75
CA ASP A 49 -27.05 -28.50 -16.70
C ASP A 49 -26.81 -27.91 -15.30
N SER A 50 -27.90 -27.85 -14.55
CA SER A 50 -27.96 -27.63 -13.11
C SER A 50 -27.72 -28.96 -12.37
N PRO A 51 -26.89 -29.02 -11.32
CA PRO A 51 -26.86 -30.19 -10.44
C PRO A 51 -27.95 -30.08 -9.36
N PRO A 52 -28.58 -31.20 -8.94
CA PRO A 52 -29.39 -31.24 -7.74
C PRO A 52 -28.55 -31.55 -6.50
N GLU A 53 -28.97 -30.96 -5.39
CA GLU A 53 -28.41 -31.10 -4.04
C GLU A 53 -28.68 -32.47 -3.41
N GLY A 54 -27.69 -32.95 -2.63
CA GLY A 54 -27.94 -33.56 -1.33
C GLY A 54 -27.70 -35.07 -1.18
N MET A 55 -26.53 -35.46 -0.61
CA MET A 55 -26.48 -36.40 0.52
C MET A 55 -25.09 -36.39 1.19
N GLU A 56 -25.08 -36.05 2.48
CA GLU A 56 -23.91 -36.11 3.37
C GLU A 56 -23.43 -37.56 3.59
N MET A 57 -22.10 -37.72 3.73
CA MET A 57 -21.50 -38.89 4.37
C MET A 57 -20.46 -38.42 5.39
N SER A 58 -20.70 -38.83 6.64
CA SER A 58 -19.90 -38.58 7.84
C SER A 58 -18.60 -39.39 7.87
N ASP A 59 -17.52 -38.67 8.21
CA ASP A 59 -16.30 -39.00 8.96
C ASP A 59 -15.48 -40.28 8.71
N ALA A 60 -14.23 -40.05 8.28
CA ALA A 60 -13.06 -40.73 8.82
C ALA A 60 -11.85 -39.79 8.85
N ALA A 61 -11.74 -39.07 9.97
CA ALA A 61 -10.56 -38.56 10.66
C ALA A 61 -9.21 -38.49 9.90
N ILE A 62 -8.80 -37.27 9.55
CA ILE A 62 -7.39 -36.85 9.62
C ILE A 62 -7.33 -35.66 10.59
N LEU A 63 -7.01 -35.96 11.84
CA LEU A 63 -6.82 -34.98 12.91
C LEU A 63 -5.58 -34.12 12.63
N LYS A 64 -5.79 -32.89 12.16
CA LYS A 64 -4.90 -31.77 12.46
C LYS A 64 -5.44 -31.07 13.72
N PRO A 65 -4.59 -30.66 14.68
CA PRO A 65 -5.06 -30.05 15.91
C PRO A 65 -5.58 -28.64 15.59
N THR A 66 -6.90 -28.50 15.48
CA THR A 66 -7.54 -27.18 15.45
C THR A 66 -7.62 -26.65 16.88
N ALA A 67 -7.02 -25.48 17.08
CA ALA A 67 -7.22 -24.70 18.30
C ALA A 67 -8.73 -24.48 18.55
N PRO A 68 -9.18 -24.43 19.81
CA PRO A 68 -10.61 -24.34 20.14
C PRO A 68 -11.13 -22.93 19.81
N VAL A 69 -11.69 -22.75 18.61
CA VAL A 69 -12.45 -21.54 18.26
C VAL A 69 -13.88 -21.71 18.81
N ASN A 70 -14.21 -20.81 19.73
CA ASN A 70 -15.45 -20.68 20.51
C ASN A 70 -16.75 -21.08 19.79
N ARG A 71 -17.39 -22.18 20.22
CA ARG A 71 -18.81 -22.50 19.94
C ARG A 71 -19.81 -21.48 20.53
N LEU A 72 -19.36 -20.54 21.38
CA LEU A 72 -20.21 -19.47 21.94
C LEU A 72 -20.62 -18.40 20.92
N GLY A 73 -19.85 -18.19 19.84
CA GLY A 73 -20.11 -17.10 18.88
C GLY A 73 -21.42 -17.27 18.08
N GLY A 74 -21.79 -18.51 17.73
CA GLY A 74 -22.98 -18.78 16.92
C GLY A 74 -24.31 -18.62 17.68
N LEU A 75 -24.29 -18.69 19.02
CA LEU A 75 -25.50 -18.58 19.85
C LEU A 75 -25.77 -17.15 20.34
N ALA A 76 -24.79 -16.26 20.32
CA ALA A 76 -24.92 -14.91 20.88
C ALA A 76 -26.03 -14.07 20.22
N LEU A 77 -26.20 -14.17 18.90
CA LEU A 77 -27.16 -13.36 18.15
C LEU A 77 -28.63 -13.77 18.43
N PRO A 78 -29.02 -15.06 18.37
CA PRO A 78 -30.36 -15.51 18.80
C PRO A 78 -30.70 -15.14 20.25
N PHE A 79 -29.75 -15.33 21.18
CA PHE A 79 -29.94 -14.95 22.59
C PHE A 79 -30.09 -13.44 22.76
N GLY A 80 -29.32 -12.64 22.01
CA GLY A 80 -29.43 -11.18 22.02
C GLY A 80 -30.79 -10.69 21.56
N ILE A 81 -31.32 -11.22 20.46
CA ILE A 81 -32.66 -10.86 19.96
C ILE A 81 -33.74 -11.26 20.98
N LEU A 82 -33.65 -12.48 21.54
CA LEU A 82 -34.59 -12.93 22.56
C LEU A 82 -34.54 -12.05 23.82
N ALA A 83 -33.35 -11.62 24.23
CA ALA A 83 -33.17 -10.70 25.34
C ALA A 83 -33.81 -9.32 25.07
N MET A 84 -33.67 -8.78 23.85
CA MET A 84 -34.32 -7.52 23.45
C MET A 84 -35.85 -7.62 23.48
N VAL A 85 -36.42 -8.74 23.00
CA VAL A 85 -37.87 -8.99 23.08
C VAL A 85 -38.33 -9.15 24.53
N ALA A 86 -37.59 -9.91 25.34
CA ALA A 86 -37.89 -10.12 26.75
C ALA A 86 -37.89 -8.79 27.53
N MET A 87 -36.93 -7.92 27.23
CA MET A 87 -36.82 -6.57 27.81
C MET A 87 -38.03 -5.68 27.49
N MET A 88 -38.68 -5.87 26.33
CA MET A 88 -39.88 -5.11 25.97
C MET A 88 -41.11 -5.53 26.80
N VAL A 89 -41.14 -6.79 27.27
CA VAL A 89 -42.30 -7.38 27.98
C VAL A 89 -42.11 -7.38 29.50
N LEU A 90 -40.90 -7.66 29.98
CA LEU A 90 -40.57 -7.80 31.40
C LEU A 90 -40.11 -6.46 32.00
N PRO A 91 -40.53 -6.11 33.22
CA PRO A 91 -40.02 -4.92 33.89
C PRO A 91 -38.55 -5.12 34.25
N LEU A 92 -37.68 -4.22 33.77
CA LEU A 92 -36.26 -4.25 34.09
C LEU A 92 -35.95 -3.50 35.39
N PRO A 93 -34.98 -3.99 36.19
CA PRO A 93 -34.41 -3.20 37.28
C PRO A 93 -33.75 -1.93 36.74
N VAL A 94 -33.92 -0.82 37.46
CA VAL A 94 -33.40 0.52 37.07
C VAL A 94 -31.88 0.50 36.83
N ALA A 95 -31.13 -0.23 37.67
CA ALA A 95 -29.69 -0.38 37.50
C ALA A 95 -29.29 -1.09 36.19
N LEU A 96 -30.09 -2.06 35.73
CA LEU A 96 -29.81 -2.79 34.48
C LEU A 96 -30.08 -1.89 33.27
N LEU A 97 -31.10 -1.05 33.35
CA LEU A 97 -31.44 -0.05 32.34
C LEU A 97 -30.30 0.97 32.19
N ASP A 98 -29.77 1.50 33.29
CA ASP A 98 -28.62 2.42 33.24
C ASP A 98 -27.39 1.77 32.58
N VAL A 99 -27.11 0.50 32.91
CA VAL A 99 -26.02 -0.28 32.27
C VAL A 99 -26.24 -0.43 30.77
N PHE A 100 -27.46 -0.77 30.33
CA PHE A 100 -27.74 -0.93 28.90
C PHE A 100 -27.71 0.40 28.13
N PHE A 101 -28.09 1.52 28.74
CA PHE A 101 -27.93 2.84 28.11
C PHE A 101 -26.46 3.22 27.95
N VAL A 102 -25.64 3.03 28.99
CA VAL A 102 -24.19 3.25 28.92
C VAL A 102 -23.56 2.33 27.85
N PHE A 103 -23.98 1.07 27.79
CA PHE A 103 -23.55 0.13 26.77
C PHE A 103 -23.98 0.57 25.35
N ASN A 104 -25.20 1.09 25.16
CA ASN A 104 -25.67 1.58 23.87
C ASN A 104 -24.87 2.80 23.37
N ILE A 105 -24.52 3.72 24.28
CA ILE A 105 -23.63 4.85 23.99
C ILE A 105 -22.23 4.36 23.61
N LEU A 106 -21.66 3.44 24.40
CA LEU A 106 -20.34 2.85 24.13
C LEU A 106 -20.32 2.14 22.77
N LEU A 107 -21.34 1.34 22.46
CA LEU A 107 -21.47 0.64 21.19
C LEU A 107 -21.56 1.62 20.01
N SER A 108 -22.32 2.70 20.14
CA SER A 108 -22.47 3.70 19.08
C SER A 108 -21.19 4.51 18.86
N LEU A 109 -20.46 4.84 19.93
CA LEU A 109 -19.13 5.45 19.86
C LEU A 109 -18.13 4.51 19.20
N LEU A 110 -18.12 3.23 19.56
CA LEU A 110 -17.25 2.23 18.96
C LEU A 110 -17.51 2.10 17.46
N ILE A 111 -18.78 1.99 17.06
CA ILE A 111 -19.17 1.91 15.65
C ILE A 111 -18.70 3.16 14.88
N LEU A 112 -18.89 4.37 15.44
CA LEU A 112 -18.39 5.60 14.83
C LEU A 112 -16.86 5.60 14.71
N MET A 113 -16.14 5.16 15.74
CA MET A 113 -14.68 5.15 15.72
C MET A 113 -14.13 4.12 14.74
N VAL A 114 -14.75 2.94 14.62
CA VAL A 114 -14.42 1.95 13.59
C VAL A 114 -14.68 2.53 12.20
N ALA A 115 -15.82 3.17 11.98
CA ALA A 115 -16.17 3.82 10.71
C ALA A 115 -15.16 4.92 10.31
N MET A 116 -14.67 5.70 11.27
CA MET A 116 -13.65 6.73 11.04
C MET A 116 -12.30 6.14 10.60
N HIS A 117 -11.90 4.99 11.16
CA HIS A 117 -10.60 4.36 10.92
C HIS A 117 -10.60 3.28 9.83
N SER A 118 -11.78 2.93 9.28
CA SER A 118 -11.92 1.99 8.16
C SER A 118 -11.40 2.61 6.87
N TYR A 119 -10.54 1.92 6.11
CA TYR A 119 -9.98 2.48 4.87
C TYR A 119 -10.93 2.30 3.69
N ARG A 120 -11.57 1.14 3.59
CA ARG A 120 -12.62 0.83 2.62
C ARG A 120 -13.94 0.55 3.32
N PRO A 121 -15.11 0.77 2.67
CA PRO A 121 -16.40 0.35 3.22
C PRO A 121 -16.46 -1.16 3.51
N LEU A 122 -15.88 -1.98 2.64
CA LEU A 122 -15.84 -3.44 2.76
C LEU A 122 -15.02 -3.96 3.94
N ASP A 123 -14.05 -3.19 4.44
CA ASP A 123 -13.28 -3.55 5.64
C ASP A 123 -14.21 -3.69 6.86
N PHE A 124 -15.35 -3.00 6.85
CA PHE A 124 -16.38 -3.11 7.88
C PHE A 124 -17.68 -3.74 7.34
N SER A 125 -17.57 -4.91 6.68
CA SER A 125 -18.69 -5.62 6.07
C SER A 125 -19.87 -5.94 7.01
N SER A 126 -19.63 -6.04 8.33
CA SER A 126 -20.67 -6.27 9.35
C SER A 126 -21.41 -5.00 9.81
N PHE A 127 -21.04 -3.83 9.29
CA PHE A 127 -21.65 -2.54 9.64
C PHE A 127 -23.19 -2.49 9.49
N PRO A 128 -23.82 -2.98 8.38
CA PRO A 128 -25.29 -2.89 8.24
C PRO A 128 -26.02 -3.68 9.32
N SER A 129 -25.54 -4.89 9.62
CA SER A 129 -26.13 -5.76 10.63
C SER A 129 -25.98 -5.17 12.04
N LEU A 130 -24.80 -4.62 12.37
CA LEU A 130 -24.58 -3.96 13.66
C LEU A 130 -25.46 -2.72 13.84
N LEU A 131 -25.65 -1.95 12.78
CA LEU A 131 -26.52 -0.78 12.79
C LEU A 131 -27.98 -1.19 13.06
N LEU A 132 -28.47 -2.27 12.45
CA LEU A 132 -29.82 -2.79 12.71
C LEU A 132 -29.96 -3.27 14.17
N ILE A 133 -29.00 -4.04 14.67
CA ILE A 133 -29.01 -4.54 16.06
C ILE A 133 -28.97 -3.37 17.05
N ALA A 134 -28.13 -2.36 16.81
CA ALA A 134 -28.02 -1.19 17.67
C ALA A 134 -29.30 -0.35 17.67
N ALA A 135 -29.98 -0.23 16.52
CA ALA A 135 -31.28 0.43 16.40
C ALA A 135 -32.39 -0.33 17.15
N VAL A 136 -32.46 -1.66 17.01
CA VAL A 136 -33.44 -2.48 17.74
C VAL A 136 -33.18 -2.45 19.25
N LEU A 137 -31.91 -2.52 19.68
CA LEU A 137 -31.54 -2.37 21.09
C LEU A 137 -32.01 -1.03 21.65
N ARG A 138 -31.82 0.06 20.89
CA ARG A 138 -32.28 1.39 21.29
C ARG A 138 -33.79 1.46 21.40
N LEU A 139 -34.53 0.92 20.44
CA LEU A 139 -35.99 0.90 20.48
C LEU A 139 -36.49 0.08 21.70
N ALA A 140 -35.87 -1.07 21.98
CA ALA A 140 -36.19 -1.88 23.16
C ALA A 140 -35.90 -1.12 24.47
N LEU A 141 -34.79 -0.38 24.54
CA LEU A 141 -34.46 0.51 25.66
C LEU A 141 -35.51 1.60 25.85
N ASN A 142 -35.93 2.27 24.79
CA ASN A 142 -36.94 3.33 24.87
C ASN A 142 -38.31 2.80 25.35
N VAL A 143 -38.69 1.60 24.93
CA VAL A 143 -39.94 0.98 25.41
C VAL A 143 -39.83 0.57 26.88
N ALA A 144 -38.69 0.00 27.29
CA ALA A 144 -38.46 -0.39 28.68
C ALA A 144 -38.39 0.83 29.62
N SER A 145 -37.71 1.91 29.20
CA SER A 145 -37.60 3.16 29.96
C SER A 145 -38.95 3.86 30.08
N THR A 146 -39.73 3.94 29.00
CA THR A 146 -41.09 4.48 28.99
C THR A 146 -41.97 3.85 30.06
N ARG A 147 -41.92 2.52 30.19
CA ARG A 147 -42.68 1.80 31.22
C ARG A 147 -42.29 2.26 32.63
N ILE A 148 -41.00 2.39 32.90
CA ILE A 148 -40.47 2.79 34.21
C ILE A 148 -40.78 4.26 34.50
N VAL A 149 -40.61 5.15 33.50
CA VAL A 149 -40.96 6.57 33.59
C VAL A 149 -42.45 6.73 33.93
N LEU A 150 -43.35 6.03 33.22
CA LEU A 150 -44.78 6.13 33.46
C LEU A 150 -45.23 5.46 34.78
N SER A 151 -44.64 4.33 35.18
CA SER A 151 -45.03 3.62 36.41
C SER A 151 -44.46 4.26 37.67
N ASN A 152 -43.18 4.64 37.64
CA ASN A 152 -42.44 5.05 38.83
C ASN A 152 -42.09 6.54 38.87
N GLY A 153 -42.34 7.30 37.79
CA GLY A 153 -41.98 8.73 37.71
C GLY A 153 -42.58 9.62 38.80
N HIS A 154 -43.68 9.22 39.42
CA HIS A 154 -44.28 9.94 40.55
C HIS A 154 -43.41 9.91 41.83
N THR A 155 -42.43 9.00 41.92
CA THR A 155 -41.55 8.87 43.09
C THR A 155 -40.31 9.78 43.04
N GLY A 156 -40.15 10.58 41.97
CA GLY A 156 -39.06 11.55 41.81
C GLY A 156 -38.14 11.25 40.62
N GLY A 157 -37.09 12.06 40.45
CA GLY A 157 -36.13 11.95 39.35
C GLY A 157 -35.35 10.63 39.32
N ASP A 158 -34.94 10.12 40.49
CA ASP A 158 -34.13 8.90 40.61
C ASP A 158 -34.88 7.62 40.22
N ALA A 159 -36.21 7.71 40.06
CA ALA A 159 -37.09 6.56 39.83
C ALA A 159 -36.93 5.91 38.45
N ALA A 160 -36.45 6.68 37.46
CA ALA A 160 -36.32 6.24 36.07
C ALA A 160 -34.90 5.79 35.69
N GLY A 161 -33.91 6.04 36.53
CA GLY A 161 -32.49 5.77 36.24
C GLY A 161 -31.64 7.00 36.42
N GLN A 162 -30.43 6.80 36.96
CA GLN A 162 -29.51 7.88 37.23
C GLN A 162 -28.98 8.50 35.93
N VAL A 163 -28.89 7.70 34.85
CA VAL A 163 -28.48 8.20 33.52
C VAL A 163 -29.56 9.15 32.98
N ILE A 164 -30.83 8.73 32.99
CA ILE A 164 -31.96 9.53 32.48
C ILE A 164 -32.06 10.86 33.23
N GLN A 165 -32.01 10.83 34.56
CA GLN A 165 -32.08 12.04 35.36
C GLN A 165 -30.91 13.00 35.08
N ALA A 166 -29.68 12.48 35.04
CA ALA A 166 -28.49 13.29 34.81
C ALA A 166 -28.53 14.01 33.45
N PHE A 167 -28.95 13.32 32.39
CA PHE A 167 -29.12 13.93 31.07
C PHE A 167 -30.28 14.94 31.02
N GLY A 168 -31.37 14.68 31.74
CA GLY A 168 -32.50 15.61 31.87
C GLY A 168 -32.11 16.90 32.59
N GLU A 169 -31.48 16.79 33.76
CA GLU A 169 -31.03 17.95 34.56
C GLU A 169 -29.98 18.78 33.82
N PHE A 170 -29.04 18.13 33.13
CA PHE A 170 -27.99 18.79 32.36
C PHE A 170 -28.54 19.73 31.28
N VAL A 171 -29.64 19.36 30.60
CA VAL A 171 -30.23 20.16 29.52
C VAL A 171 -31.27 21.15 30.02
N ILE A 172 -32.00 20.81 31.08
CA ILE A 172 -33.10 21.64 31.59
C ILE A 172 -32.59 22.81 32.42
N ALA A 173 -31.46 22.68 33.13
CA ALA A 173 -30.85 23.75 33.93
C ALA A 173 -31.84 24.53 34.82
N GLY A 174 -32.86 23.84 35.35
CA GLY A 174 -33.93 24.41 36.19
C GLY A 174 -35.10 25.06 35.44
N ASN A 175 -35.15 25.03 34.11
CA ASN A 175 -36.26 25.55 33.31
C ASN A 175 -36.71 24.54 32.24
N PHE A 176 -37.82 23.83 32.49
CA PHE A 176 -38.33 22.80 31.60
C PHE A 176 -38.70 23.34 30.20
N VAL A 177 -39.08 24.62 30.07
CA VAL A 177 -39.37 25.25 28.78
C VAL A 177 -38.09 25.35 27.93
N VAL A 178 -36.98 25.76 28.53
CA VAL A 178 -35.67 25.81 27.85
C VAL A 178 -35.26 24.41 27.41
N GLY A 179 -35.44 23.41 28.29
CA GLY A 179 -35.16 22.01 27.97
C GLY A 179 -35.92 21.51 26.75
N ILE A 180 -37.23 21.80 26.64
CA ILE A 180 -38.05 21.43 25.48
C ILE A 180 -37.48 22.03 24.19
N PHE A 181 -37.09 23.31 24.20
CA PHE A 181 -36.53 23.97 23.00
C PHE A 181 -35.18 23.39 22.59
N VAL A 182 -34.26 23.20 23.55
CA VAL A 182 -32.94 22.60 23.26
C VAL A 182 -33.11 21.18 22.72
N PHE A 183 -33.99 20.39 23.34
CA PHE A 183 -34.32 19.06 22.87
C PHE A 183 -34.91 19.06 21.45
N ALA A 184 -35.87 19.96 21.17
CA ALA A 184 -36.46 20.09 19.84
C ALA A 184 -35.40 20.42 18.77
N ILE A 185 -34.44 21.29 19.07
CA ILE A 185 -33.32 21.60 18.15
C ILE A 185 -32.49 20.35 17.88
N LEU A 186 -32.12 19.58 18.92
CA LEU A 186 -31.36 18.33 18.76
C LEU A 186 -32.10 17.29 17.93
N VAL A 187 -33.43 17.18 18.12
CA VAL A 187 -34.29 16.31 17.31
C VAL A 187 -34.31 16.75 15.86
N ILE A 188 -34.47 18.06 15.59
CA ILE A 188 -34.46 18.60 14.22
C ILE A 188 -33.11 18.31 13.54
N ILE A 189 -32.00 18.57 14.21
CA ILE A 189 -30.65 18.31 13.67
C ILE A 189 -30.49 16.83 13.33
N ASN A 190 -30.81 15.92 14.26
CA ASN A 190 -30.64 14.49 14.01
C ASN A 190 -31.60 14.00 12.89
N LEU A 191 -32.90 14.28 12.98
CA LEU A 191 -33.88 13.69 12.07
C LEU A 191 -33.87 14.38 10.70
N VAL A 192 -33.96 15.71 10.67
CA VAL A 192 -34.19 16.47 9.43
C VAL A 192 -32.90 16.65 8.64
N VAL A 193 -31.79 16.91 9.31
CA VAL A 193 -30.50 17.18 8.65
C VAL A 193 -29.72 15.89 8.46
N ILE A 194 -29.40 15.18 9.55
CA ILE A 194 -28.41 14.10 9.51
C ILE A 194 -29.02 12.80 9.01
N THR A 195 -30.08 12.30 9.63
CA THR A 195 -30.70 11.00 9.29
C THR A 195 -31.32 11.02 7.89
N LYS A 196 -32.03 12.09 7.50
CA LYS A 196 -32.52 12.26 6.13
C LYS A 196 -31.39 12.47 5.12
N GLY A 197 -30.33 13.20 5.48
CA GLY A 197 -29.16 13.40 4.64
C GLY A 197 -28.44 12.09 4.36
N ALA A 198 -28.06 11.37 5.41
CA ALA A 198 -27.41 10.07 5.34
C ALA A 198 -28.25 9.05 4.55
N GLY A 199 -29.57 9.01 4.77
CA GLY A 199 -30.47 8.13 4.01
C GLY A 199 -30.46 8.41 2.51
N ARG A 200 -30.52 9.69 2.08
CA ARG A 200 -30.45 10.04 0.66
C ARG A 200 -29.10 9.70 0.04
N VAL A 201 -28.02 9.96 0.77
CA VAL A 201 -26.67 9.63 0.30
C VAL A 201 -26.50 8.11 0.19
N SER A 202 -27.02 7.33 1.15
CA SER A 202 -27.01 5.85 1.10
C SER A 202 -27.81 5.31 -0.07
N GLU A 203 -29.01 5.84 -0.32
CA GLU A 203 -29.86 5.42 -1.44
C GLU A 203 -29.17 5.67 -2.79
N VAL A 204 -28.61 6.87 -2.96
CA VAL A 204 -27.96 7.28 -4.20
C VAL A 204 -26.66 6.52 -4.44
N SER A 205 -25.80 6.40 -3.42
CA SER A 205 -24.54 5.65 -3.52
C SER A 205 -24.80 4.16 -3.79
N ALA A 206 -25.78 3.55 -3.12
CA ALA A 206 -26.13 2.16 -3.37
C ALA A 206 -26.63 1.97 -4.80
N ARG A 207 -27.53 2.83 -5.27
CA ARG A 207 -28.05 2.74 -6.63
C ARG A 207 -26.96 2.87 -7.69
N PHE A 208 -26.09 3.88 -7.59
CA PHE A 208 -25.02 4.05 -8.58
C PHE A 208 -23.98 2.93 -8.53
N THR A 209 -23.67 2.41 -7.35
CA THR A 209 -22.72 1.29 -7.22
C THR A 209 -23.31 0.00 -7.80
N LEU A 210 -24.60 -0.27 -7.55
CA LEU A 210 -25.32 -1.42 -8.10
C LEU A 210 -25.49 -1.30 -9.63
N ASP A 211 -25.81 -0.11 -10.15
CA ASP A 211 -25.94 0.16 -11.58
C ASP A 211 -24.59 0.01 -12.32
N ALA A 212 -23.46 0.23 -11.64
CA ALA A 212 -22.13 0.06 -12.20
C ALA A 212 -21.63 -1.40 -12.20
N MET A 213 -22.29 -2.32 -11.50
CA MET A 213 -21.83 -3.71 -11.36
C MET A 213 -21.75 -4.49 -12.67
N PRO A 214 -22.73 -4.42 -13.60
CA PRO A 214 -22.61 -5.10 -14.88
C PRO A 214 -21.36 -4.65 -15.64
N GLY A 215 -21.04 -3.35 -15.60
CA GLY A 215 -19.83 -2.81 -16.20
C GLY A 215 -18.56 -3.37 -15.57
N LYS A 216 -18.48 -3.44 -14.24
CA LYS A 216 -17.34 -4.05 -13.53
C LYS A 216 -17.20 -5.56 -13.82
N GLN A 217 -18.31 -6.30 -13.91
CA GLN A 217 -18.30 -7.72 -14.24
C GLN A 217 -17.86 -7.97 -15.69
N MET A 218 -18.39 -7.18 -16.64
CA MET A 218 -17.97 -7.24 -18.04
C MET A 218 -16.49 -6.88 -18.22
N ALA A 219 -15.94 -5.95 -17.42
CA ALA A 219 -14.52 -5.64 -17.42
C ALA A 219 -13.68 -6.84 -16.95
N ILE A 220 -14.09 -7.55 -15.90
CA ILE A 220 -13.41 -8.79 -15.46
C ILE A 220 -13.45 -9.86 -16.56
N ASP A 221 -14.60 -10.00 -17.24
CA ASP A 221 -14.74 -10.97 -18.32
C ASP A 221 -13.86 -10.61 -19.52
N ALA A 222 -13.77 -9.33 -19.86
CA ALA A 222 -12.88 -8.82 -20.88
C ALA A 222 -11.41 -9.08 -20.53
N ASP A 223 -11.01 -8.81 -19.28
CA ASP A 223 -9.63 -9.02 -18.81
C ASP A 223 -9.25 -10.51 -18.71
N LEU A 224 -10.19 -11.38 -18.32
CA LEU A 224 -10.02 -12.83 -18.31
C LEU A 224 -9.86 -13.36 -19.75
N ASN A 225 -10.68 -12.88 -20.68
CA ASN A 225 -10.59 -13.26 -22.09
C ASN A 225 -9.32 -12.71 -22.77
N ALA A 226 -8.82 -11.56 -22.32
CA ALA A 226 -7.56 -10.98 -22.77
C ALA A 226 -6.31 -11.64 -22.16
N GLY A 227 -6.49 -12.58 -21.21
CA GLY A 227 -5.39 -13.26 -20.52
C GLY A 227 -4.66 -12.40 -19.50
N VAL A 228 -5.23 -11.26 -19.09
CA VAL A 228 -4.68 -10.36 -18.07
C VAL A 228 -4.96 -10.88 -16.66
N LEU A 229 -6.10 -11.58 -16.46
CA LEU A 229 -6.45 -12.26 -15.21
C LEU A 229 -6.44 -13.78 -15.37
N THR A 230 -6.04 -14.48 -14.31
CA THR A 230 -6.26 -15.92 -14.16
C THR A 230 -7.69 -16.23 -13.71
N GLN A 231 -8.15 -17.48 -13.85
CA GLN A 231 -9.50 -17.86 -13.40
C GLN A 231 -9.71 -17.66 -11.89
N ASP A 232 -8.70 -17.93 -11.08
CA ASP A 232 -8.79 -17.78 -9.62
C ASP A 232 -8.87 -16.31 -9.22
N GLU A 233 -8.11 -15.42 -9.88
CA GLU A 233 -8.17 -13.98 -9.66
C GLU A 233 -9.52 -13.40 -10.13
N ALA A 234 -10.03 -13.83 -11.29
CA ALA A 234 -11.33 -13.42 -11.79
C ALA A 234 -12.45 -13.84 -10.82
N ARG A 235 -12.37 -15.05 -10.25
CA ARG A 235 -13.31 -15.54 -9.22
C ARG A 235 -13.23 -14.71 -7.95
N ALA A 236 -12.02 -14.37 -7.49
CA ALA A 236 -11.81 -13.54 -6.32
C ALA A 236 -12.40 -12.13 -6.51
N ARG A 237 -12.13 -11.48 -7.65
CA ARG A 237 -12.70 -10.15 -7.96
C ARG A 237 -14.21 -10.16 -8.10
N ARG A 238 -14.79 -11.18 -8.73
CA ARG A 238 -16.27 -11.33 -8.78
C ARG A 238 -16.87 -11.47 -7.39
N LYS A 239 -16.21 -12.22 -6.50
CA LYS A 239 -16.64 -12.35 -5.10
C LYS A 239 -16.61 -11.00 -4.38
N GLU A 240 -15.54 -10.22 -4.54
CA GLU A 240 -15.41 -8.88 -3.95
C GLU A 240 -16.52 -7.94 -4.46
N ILE A 241 -16.82 -7.94 -5.76
CA ILE A 241 -17.94 -7.17 -6.33
C ILE A 241 -19.29 -7.62 -5.76
N GLY A 242 -19.48 -8.93 -5.57
CA GLY A 242 -20.68 -9.46 -4.92
C GLY A 242 -20.82 -8.98 -3.48
N GLU A 243 -19.73 -9.03 -2.70
CA GLU A 243 -19.69 -8.52 -1.32
C GLU A 243 -19.94 -6.99 -1.28
N GLU A 244 -19.47 -6.23 -2.27
CA GLU A 244 -19.77 -4.79 -2.43
C GLU A 244 -21.27 -4.56 -2.68
N ALA A 245 -21.88 -5.37 -3.55
CA ALA A 245 -23.31 -5.32 -3.84
C ALA A 245 -24.16 -5.56 -2.58
N ASP A 246 -23.87 -6.65 -1.88
CA ASP A 246 -24.59 -7.07 -0.69
C ASP A 246 -24.47 -6.03 0.43
N PHE A 247 -23.28 -5.44 0.59
CA PHE A 247 -23.04 -4.37 1.54
C PHE A 247 -23.90 -3.14 1.27
N TYR A 248 -23.88 -2.61 0.04
CA TYR A 248 -24.66 -1.41 -0.30
C TYR A 248 -26.17 -1.67 -0.33
N GLY A 249 -26.60 -2.87 -0.74
CA GLY A 249 -27.99 -3.30 -0.65
C GLY A 249 -28.49 -3.37 0.80
N ALA A 250 -27.69 -3.97 1.69
CA ALA A 250 -27.99 -4.03 3.12
C ALA A 250 -27.96 -2.64 3.78
N MET A 251 -27.06 -1.74 3.35
CA MET A 251 -26.95 -0.35 3.84
C MET A 251 -28.20 0.47 3.56
N ASP A 252 -28.78 0.40 2.35
CA ASP A 252 -30.01 1.11 2.03
C ASP A 252 -31.18 0.64 2.93
N GLY A 253 -31.29 -0.67 3.14
CA GLY A 253 -32.25 -1.26 4.07
C GLY A 253 -32.05 -0.77 5.51
N ALA A 254 -30.82 -0.92 6.03
CA ALA A 254 -30.45 -0.52 7.40
C ALA A 254 -30.70 0.98 7.67
N SER A 255 -30.40 1.85 6.70
CA SER A 255 -30.61 3.31 6.81
C SER A 255 -32.09 3.69 6.96
N LYS A 256 -33.01 2.93 6.33
CA LYS A 256 -34.46 3.12 6.49
C LYS A 256 -34.93 2.75 7.90
N PHE A 257 -34.32 1.76 8.54
CA PHE A 257 -34.60 1.42 9.94
C PHE A 257 -34.18 2.52 10.91
N VAL A 258 -33.00 3.15 10.73
CA VAL A 258 -32.55 4.27 11.57
C VAL A 258 -33.52 5.45 11.50
N LYS A 259 -34.05 5.74 10.29
CA LYS A 259 -35.08 6.76 10.12
C LYS A 259 -36.37 6.40 10.87
N GLY A 260 -36.79 5.13 10.83
CA GLY A 260 -37.96 4.65 11.57
C GLY A 260 -37.79 4.78 13.08
N ASP A 261 -36.61 4.41 13.59
CA ASP A 261 -36.23 4.54 15.01
C ASP A 261 -36.28 5.99 15.50
N ALA A 262 -35.73 6.94 14.73
CA ALA A 262 -35.77 8.37 15.09
C ALA A 262 -37.20 8.93 15.15
N VAL A 263 -38.12 8.45 14.30
CA VAL A 263 -39.55 8.82 14.36
C VAL A 263 -40.23 8.19 15.58
N ALA A 264 -39.92 6.92 15.87
CA ALA A 264 -40.46 6.23 17.04
C ALA A 264 -40.04 6.92 18.35
N GLY A 265 -38.79 7.39 18.47
CA GLY A 265 -38.32 8.14 19.63
C GLY A 265 -39.13 9.42 19.91
N ILE A 266 -39.53 10.15 18.87
CA ILE A 266 -40.38 11.35 19.01
C ILE A 266 -41.78 10.98 19.51
N LEU A 267 -42.36 9.90 18.97
CA LEU A 267 -43.68 9.42 19.41
C LEU A 267 -43.64 8.98 20.88
N ILE A 268 -42.59 8.26 21.28
CA ILE A 268 -42.37 7.82 22.64
C ILE A 268 -42.26 9.02 23.61
N LEU A 269 -41.49 10.05 23.24
CA LEU A 269 -41.42 11.28 24.04
C LEU A 269 -42.79 11.91 24.27
N VAL A 270 -43.60 12.05 23.20
CA VAL A 270 -44.94 12.64 23.31
C VAL A 270 -45.83 11.80 24.21
N ILE A 271 -45.75 10.47 24.11
CA ILE A 271 -46.46 9.54 24.98
C ILE A 271 -45.99 9.69 26.43
N ASN A 272 -44.69 9.83 26.68
CA ASN A 272 -44.14 9.96 28.03
C ASN A 272 -44.56 11.27 28.70
N ILE A 273 -44.54 12.38 27.96
CA ILE A 273 -44.98 13.68 28.48
C ILE A 273 -46.49 13.68 28.75
N LEU A 274 -47.31 13.32 27.75
CA LEU A 274 -48.76 13.38 27.89
C LEU A 274 -49.30 12.31 28.85
N GLY A 275 -48.85 11.06 28.68
CA GLY A 275 -49.23 9.95 29.54
C GLY A 275 -48.77 10.15 30.98
N GLY A 276 -47.56 10.67 31.17
CA GLY A 276 -46.99 10.98 32.49
C GLY A 276 -47.80 12.03 33.23
N ILE A 277 -48.15 13.14 32.58
CA ILE A 277 -49.01 14.18 33.19
C ILE A 277 -50.38 13.63 33.56
N VAL A 278 -51.01 12.84 32.67
CA VAL A 278 -52.32 12.23 32.94
C VAL A 278 -52.24 11.26 34.12
N ILE A 279 -51.25 10.36 34.15
CA ILE A 279 -51.07 9.39 35.24
C ILE A 279 -50.71 10.08 36.56
N GLY A 280 -49.84 11.10 36.53
CA GLY A 280 -49.44 11.86 37.70
C GLY A 280 -50.61 12.60 38.35
N VAL A 281 -51.46 13.24 37.55
CA VAL A 281 -52.62 14.00 38.06
C VAL A 281 -53.78 13.07 38.42
N ALA A 282 -54.16 12.14 37.52
CA ALA A 282 -55.37 11.34 37.67
C ALA A 282 -55.22 10.14 38.62
N GLN A 283 -54.04 9.51 38.68
CA GLN A 283 -53.82 8.30 39.51
C GLN A 283 -53.02 8.60 40.78
N HIS A 284 -52.07 9.53 40.73
CA HIS A 284 -51.15 9.80 41.85
C HIS A 284 -51.43 11.12 42.59
N GLY A 285 -52.45 11.88 42.17
CA GLY A 285 -52.90 13.09 42.86
C GLY A 285 -51.91 14.26 42.86
N MET A 286 -50.95 14.27 41.92
CA MET A 286 -49.95 15.34 41.81
C MET A 286 -50.57 16.64 41.28
N ALA A 287 -50.06 17.79 41.71
CA ALA A 287 -50.39 19.07 41.10
C ALA A 287 -49.89 19.11 39.65
N VAL A 288 -50.68 19.69 38.73
CA VAL A 288 -50.36 19.72 37.29
C VAL A 288 -48.96 20.26 37.01
N GLY A 289 -48.53 21.32 37.71
CA GLY A 289 -47.19 21.89 37.56
C GLY A 289 -46.06 20.94 38.00
N GLN A 290 -46.24 20.24 39.13
CA GLN A 290 -45.26 19.28 39.64
C GLN A 290 -45.19 18.01 38.75
N ALA A 291 -46.35 17.55 38.27
CA ALA A 291 -46.42 16.45 37.32
C ALA A 291 -45.72 16.83 36.00
N ALA A 292 -45.96 18.04 35.49
CA ALA A 292 -45.29 18.53 34.29
C ALA A 292 -43.77 18.61 34.50
N GLU A 293 -43.29 19.21 35.59
CA GLU A 293 -41.85 19.32 35.88
C GLU A 293 -41.16 17.95 35.92
N THR A 294 -41.72 16.99 36.67
CA THR A 294 -41.12 15.67 36.86
C THR A 294 -41.15 14.85 35.58
N TYR A 295 -42.32 14.72 34.94
CA TYR A 295 -42.45 13.87 33.75
C TYR A 295 -41.82 14.50 32.51
N VAL A 296 -41.79 15.83 32.36
CA VAL A 296 -41.04 16.48 31.28
C VAL A 296 -39.55 16.31 31.47
N LEU A 297 -39.03 16.42 32.70
CA LEU A 297 -37.62 16.17 32.99
C LEU A 297 -37.20 14.76 32.63
N LEU A 298 -37.94 13.76 33.09
CA LEU A 298 -37.67 12.35 32.81
C LEU A 298 -37.83 12.03 31.31
N SER A 299 -38.83 12.60 30.64
CA SER A 299 -39.06 12.34 29.21
C SER A 299 -37.97 12.95 28.33
N ILE A 300 -37.53 14.18 28.64
CA ILE A 300 -36.42 14.82 27.91
C ILE A 300 -35.12 14.08 28.18
N GLY A 301 -34.87 13.69 29.43
CA GLY A 301 -33.71 12.87 29.79
C GLY A 301 -33.65 11.57 28.99
N ASP A 302 -34.74 10.81 28.98
CA ASP A 302 -34.88 9.55 28.24
C ASP A 302 -34.66 9.78 26.73
N GLY A 303 -35.29 10.81 26.18
CA GLY A 303 -35.11 11.21 24.79
C GLY A 303 -33.66 11.54 24.44
N LEU A 304 -32.94 12.27 25.30
CA LEU A 304 -31.54 12.67 25.07
C LEU A 304 -30.59 11.47 25.10
N VAL A 305 -30.78 10.58 26.06
CA VAL A 305 -29.98 9.35 26.20
C VAL A 305 -30.16 8.46 24.97
N ALA A 306 -31.37 8.39 24.40
CA ALA A 306 -31.62 7.68 23.16
C ALA A 306 -31.05 8.41 21.91
N GLN A 307 -31.05 9.74 21.94
CA GLN A 307 -30.69 10.57 20.79
C GLN A 307 -29.19 10.61 20.50
N ILE A 308 -28.34 10.62 21.53
CA ILE A 308 -26.88 10.67 21.37
C ILE A 308 -26.37 9.45 20.57
N PRO A 309 -26.69 8.20 20.95
CA PRO A 309 -26.40 7.02 20.14
C PRO A 309 -26.90 7.11 18.71
N SER A 310 -28.12 7.62 18.51
CA SER A 310 -28.74 7.75 17.18
C SER A 310 -27.94 8.70 16.28
N LEU A 311 -27.55 9.85 16.83
CA LEU A 311 -26.71 10.82 16.16
C LEU A 311 -25.34 10.22 15.75
N LEU A 312 -24.69 9.51 16.68
CA LEU A 312 -23.39 8.89 16.44
C LEU A 312 -23.46 7.83 15.32
N LEU A 313 -24.50 6.99 15.32
CA LEU A 313 -24.71 6.02 14.25
C LEU A 313 -24.99 6.69 12.91
N SER A 314 -25.84 7.72 12.87
CA SER A 314 -26.15 8.43 11.61
C SER A 314 -24.92 9.12 11.01
N ILE A 315 -24.01 9.64 11.84
CA ILE A 315 -22.73 10.18 11.41
C ILE A 315 -21.83 9.06 10.89
N ALA A 316 -21.76 7.92 11.59
CA ALA A 316 -20.98 6.75 11.14
C ALA A 316 -21.45 6.25 9.76
N THR A 317 -22.77 6.18 9.56
CA THR A 317 -23.38 5.84 8.27
C THR A 317 -22.99 6.83 7.18
N ALA A 318 -23.08 8.13 7.46
CA ALA A 318 -22.69 9.16 6.50
C ALA A 318 -21.21 9.04 6.09
N ILE A 319 -20.31 8.78 7.05
CA ILE A 319 -18.86 8.63 6.80
C ILE A 319 -18.57 7.40 5.94
N ILE A 320 -19.19 6.26 6.24
CA ILE A 320 -18.97 5.02 5.48
C ILE A 320 -19.47 5.16 4.04
N VAL A 321 -20.66 5.72 3.85
CA VAL A 321 -21.32 5.79 2.54
C VAL A 321 -20.69 6.86 1.63
N THR A 322 -20.08 7.90 2.19
CA THR A 322 -19.39 8.95 1.41
C THR A 322 -17.94 8.62 1.08
N ARG A 323 -17.42 7.50 1.58
CA ARG A 323 -16.03 7.09 1.36
C ARG A 323 -15.87 6.47 -0.03
N VAL A 324 -14.98 7.03 -0.83
CA VAL A 324 -14.71 6.56 -2.20
C VAL A 324 -13.88 5.26 -2.13
N SER A 325 -14.33 4.21 -2.81
CA SER A 325 -13.55 3.01 -3.05
C SER A 325 -12.54 3.24 -4.18
N SER A 326 -11.32 3.66 -3.87
CA SER A 326 -10.21 3.58 -4.83
C SER A 326 -9.57 2.19 -4.77
N SER A 327 -9.53 1.51 -5.92
CA SER A 327 -9.01 0.15 -6.07
C SER A 327 -7.47 0.08 -6.12
N ALA A 328 -6.78 1.21 -6.18
CA ALA A 328 -5.31 1.28 -6.17
C ALA A 328 -4.78 1.47 -4.73
N ASP A 329 -3.70 0.78 -4.39
CA ASP A 329 -2.83 0.92 -3.19
C ASP A 329 -3.07 0.07 -1.93
N MET A 330 -3.72 -1.10 -2.00
CA MET A 330 -3.99 -1.88 -0.77
C MET A 330 -3.75 -3.39 -0.83
N ALA A 331 -3.08 -3.91 -1.86
CA ALA A 331 -2.69 -5.33 -1.87
C ALA A 331 -1.42 -5.60 -1.03
N ASP A 332 -0.54 -4.60 -0.85
CA ASP A 332 0.74 -4.79 -0.13
C ASP A 332 0.68 -4.51 1.38
N GLN A 333 -0.50 -4.20 1.94
CA GLN A 333 -0.64 -3.95 3.39
C GLN A 333 -1.86 -4.55 4.07
N ILE A 334 -2.77 -5.25 3.37
CA ILE A 334 -4.04 -5.68 3.98
C ILE A 334 -4.10 -7.20 4.09
N GLY A 335 -3.42 -7.69 5.11
CA GLY A 335 -3.58 -9.03 5.66
C GLY A 335 -4.18 -8.98 7.07
N ALA A 336 -5.51 -9.06 7.15
CA ALA A 336 -6.26 -9.58 8.29
C ALA A 336 -6.09 -8.94 9.69
N GLN A 337 -6.30 -7.63 9.82
CA GLN A 337 -6.87 -7.08 11.07
C GLN A 337 -7.31 -5.64 10.83
N VAL A 338 -8.61 -5.45 10.59
CA VAL A 338 -9.26 -4.15 10.78
C VAL A 338 -8.83 -3.66 12.17
N ASN A 339 -8.28 -2.47 12.21
CA ASN A 339 -7.62 -1.85 13.35
C ASN A 339 -8.63 -1.42 14.44
N ILE A 340 -9.52 -2.33 14.82
CA ILE A 340 -10.50 -2.21 15.91
C ILE A 340 -9.75 -1.84 17.20
N SER A 341 -8.52 -2.32 17.37
CA SER A 341 -7.61 -1.94 18.46
C SER A 341 -7.48 -0.43 18.63
N ARG A 342 -7.30 0.32 17.54
CA ARG A 342 -7.17 1.79 17.60
C ARG A 342 -8.50 2.49 17.90
N ALA A 343 -9.64 1.90 17.55
CA ALA A 343 -10.95 2.49 17.83
C ALA A 343 -11.27 2.53 19.33
N TRP A 344 -10.75 1.60 20.14
CA TRP A 344 -11.02 1.55 21.59
C TRP A 344 -10.40 2.70 22.40
N VAL A 345 -9.29 3.28 21.94
CA VAL A 345 -8.60 4.39 22.63
C VAL A 345 -9.47 5.66 22.71
N PRO A 346 -9.98 6.21 21.58
CA PRO A 346 -10.86 7.37 21.64
C PRO A 346 -12.19 7.05 22.34
N VAL A 347 -12.72 5.83 22.24
CA VAL A 347 -13.92 5.41 23.00
C VAL A 347 -13.66 5.50 24.51
N ALA A 348 -12.54 4.94 24.99
CA ALA A 348 -12.18 5.01 26.40
C ALA A 348 -11.99 6.46 26.88
N ALA A 349 -11.39 7.33 26.05
CA ALA A 349 -11.22 8.74 26.36
C ALA A 349 -12.56 9.48 26.49
N VAL A 350 -13.48 9.30 25.54
CA VAL A 350 -14.80 9.93 25.58
C VAL A 350 -15.61 9.43 26.78
N MET A 351 -15.58 8.12 27.06
CA MET A 351 -16.26 7.55 28.23
C MET A 351 -15.68 8.06 29.54
N ALA A 352 -14.36 8.24 29.63
CA ALA A 352 -13.72 8.82 30.81
C ALA A 352 -14.12 10.29 31.02
N ILE A 353 -14.17 11.08 29.94
CA ILE A 353 -14.62 12.48 30.01
C ILE A 353 -16.07 12.55 30.50
N LEU A 354 -16.96 11.72 29.95
CA LEU A 354 -18.36 11.66 30.40
C LEU A 354 -18.49 11.23 31.86
N GLY A 355 -17.64 10.30 32.33
CA GLY A 355 -17.60 9.87 33.73
C GLY A 355 -16.97 10.86 34.71
N LEU A 356 -16.36 11.94 34.22
CA LEU A 356 -15.85 13.05 35.05
C LEU A 356 -16.87 14.19 35.19
N VAL A 357 -17.97 14.16 34.42
CA VAL A 357 -19.01 15.18 34.48
C VAL A 357 -19.78 15.05 35.80
N PRO A 358 -19.83 16.11 36.65
CA PRO A 358 -20.58 16.06 37.90
C PRO A 358 -22.08 15.85 37.62
N GLY A 359 -22.71 14.96 38.39
CA GLY A 359 -24.12 14.61 38.23
C GLY A 359 -24.38 13.36 37.37
N MET A 360 -23.38 12.87 36.61
CA MET A 360 -23.51 11.60 35.89
C MET A 360 -23.25 10.39 36.81
N PRO A 361 -23.69 9.17 36.42
CA PRO A 361 -23.33 7.92 37.10
C PRO A 361 -21.85 7.59 36.88
N ASN A 362 -20.97 8.34 37.55
CA ASN A 362 -19.53 8.35 37.31
C ASN A 362 -18.93 6.94 37.42
N LEU A 363 -19.41 6.13 38.37
CA LEU A 363 -18.97 4.74 38.52
C LEU A 363 -19.23 3.91 37.25
N LEU A 364 -20.41 4.02 36.63
CA LEU A 364 -20.75 3.25 35.43
C LEU A 364 -19.92 3.68 34.22
N PHE A 365 -19.78 5.00 34.00
CA PHE A 365 -18.99 5.53 32.88
C PHE A 365 -17.49 5.28 33.04
N LEU A 366 -16.94 5.40 34.25
CA LEU A 366 -15.53 5.12 34.52
C LEU A 366 -15.21 3.62 34.43
N VAL A 367 -16.12 2.74 34.88
CA VAL A 367 -15.97 1.29 34.67
C VAL A 367 -16.01 0.95 33.18
N ALA A 368 -16.93 1.54 32.42
CA ALA A 368 -16.98 1.36 30.96
C ALA A 368 -15.72 1.92 30.27
N ALA A 369 -15.19 3.06 30.71
CA ALA A 369 -13.94 3.63 30.22
C ALA A 369 -12.73 2.73 30.55
N GLY A 370 -12.69 2.18 31.77
CA GLY A 370 -11.68 1.23 32.21
C GLY A 370 -11.73 -0.08 31.41
N ALA A 371 -12.93 -0.60 31.14
CA ALA A 371 -13.13 -1.78 30.29
C ALA A 371 -12.68 -1.51 28.84
N ALA A 372 -13.09 -0.39 28.25
CA ALA A 372 -12.66 0.03 26.92
C ALA A 372 -11.13 0.24 26.86
N GLY A 373 -10.53 0.83 27.89
CA GLY A 373 -9.09 1.02 28.02
C GLY A 373 -8.34 -0.31 28.19
N ALA A 374 -8.89 -1.25 28.95
CA ALA A 374 -8.32 -2.59 29.11
C ALA A 374 -8.38 -3.38 27.79
N LEU A 375 -9.47 -3.24 27.03
CA LEU A 375 -9.60 -3.81 25.69
C LEU A 375 -8.64 -3.14 24.69
N ALA A 376 -8.48 -1.82 24.74
CA ALA A 376 -7.49 -1.10 23.94
C ALA A 376 -6.07 -1.58 24.24
N TRP A 377 -5.76 -1.78 25.52
CA TRP A 377 -4.45 -2.21 25.97
C TRP A 377 -4.16 -3.68 25.65
N SER A 378 -5.15 -4.56 25.79
CA SER A 378 -5.03 -5.96 25.40
C SER A 378 -4.89 -6.10 23.88
N ALA A 379 -5.67 -5.33 23.11
CA ALA A 379 -5.61 -5.29 21.66
C ALA A 379 -4.26 -4.73 21.15
N ALA A 380 -3.75 -3.66 21.77
CA ALA A 380 -2.42 -3.13 21.48
C ALA A 380 -1.28 -4.09 21.87
N ARG A 381 -1.47 -4.91 22.92
CA ARG A 381 -0.55 -5.99 23.29
C ARG A 381 -0.62 -7.14 22.31
N THR A 382 -1.78 -7.52 21.79
CA THR A 382 -1.89 -8.54 20.75
C THR A 382 -1.37 -8.05 19.41
N ASP A 383 -1.48 -6.77 19.07
CA ASP A 383 -0.88 -6.21 17.86
C ASP A 383 0.65 -6.13 17.99
N LYS A 384 1.18 -5.82 19.18
CA LYS A 384 2.63 -5.94 19.46
C LYS A 384 3.10 -7.38 19.58
N ALA A 385 2.28 -8.28 20.11
CA ALA A 385 2.60 -9.71 20.19
C ALA A 385 2.41 -10.40 18.84
N ARG A 386 1.56 -9.93 17.93
CA ARG A 386 1.43 -10.41 16.54
C ARG A 386 2.44 -9.75 15.61
N GLY A 387 2.76 -8.47 15.83
CA GLY A 387 3.90 -7.79 15.22
C GLY A 387 5.23 -8.43 15.65
N ASN A 388 5.34 -8.87 16.91
CA ASN A 388 6.44 -9.71 17.36
C ASN A 388 6.28 -11.16 16.92
N VAL A 389 5.09 -11.76 16.78
CA VAL A 389 4.98 -13.14 16.27
C VAL A 389 5.29 -13.21 14.76
N SER A 390 5.07 -12.17 13.96
CA SER A 390 5.62 -12.09 12.59
C SER A 390 7.11 -11.73 12.55
N ALA A 391 7.65 -11.05 13.57
CA ALA A 391 9.10 -10.73 13.67
C ALA A 391 9.92 -11.78 14.46
N GLU A 392 9.28 -12.66 15.21
CA GLU A 392 9.88 -13.59 16.18
C GLU A 392 9.53 -15.06 15.86
N THR A 393 8.49 -15.33 15.05
CA THR A 393 8.34 -16.62 14.32
C THR A 393 9.19 -16.65 13.05
N ALA A 394 9.69 -15.50 12.59
CA ALA A 394 10.76 -15.41 11.59
C ALA A 394 12.17 -15.53 12.22
N ALA A 395 12.30 -15.63 13.55
CA ALA A 395 13.60 -15.55 14.23
C ALA A 395 13.85 -16.62 15.31
N ARG A 396 12.96 -17.60 15.52
CA ARG A 396 13.29 -18.83 16.26
C ARG A 396 12.65 -20.05 15.60
N PRO A 397 13.44 -21.05 15.14
CA PRO A 397 12.88 -22.24 14.54
C PRO A 397 12.11 -23.02 15.60
N SER A 398 10.90 -23.47 15.27
CA SER A 398 10.19 -24.44 16.10
C SER A 398 10.96 -25.77 16.07
N ALA A 399 10.90 -26.55 17.15
CA ALA A 399 11.59 -27.84 17.23
C ALA A 399 11.09 -28.87 16.20
N GLU A 400 9.98 -28.59 15.51
CA GLU A 400 9.49 -29.38 14.36
C GLU A 400 10.10 -28.89 13.03
N ASP A 401 10.54 -27.63 12.93
CA ASP A 401 11.28 -27.10 11.77
C ASP A 401 12.76 -27.53 11.77
N LEU A 402 13.36 -27.79 12.93
CA LEU A 402 14.72 -28.35 13.03
C LEU A 402 14.80 -29.80 12.53
N ALA A 403 13.68 -30.54 12.52
CA ALA A 403 13.60 -31.89 11.97
C ALA A 403 13.34 -31.89 10.44
N ALA A 404 12.85 -30.78 9.87
CA ALA A 404 12.68 -30.60 8.43
C ALA A 404 13.94 -30.00 7.77
N ALA A 405 14.67 -29.14 8.47
CA ALA A 405 15.92 -28.51 8.01
C ALA A 405 17.13 -29.47 7.91
N GLN A 406 16.99 -30.74 8.32
CA GLN A 406 18.03 -31.77 8.20
C GLN A 406 17.76 -32.81 7.10
N ARG A 407 16.82 -32.56 6.18
CA ARG A 407 16.68 -33.39 4.98
C ARG A 407 17.38 -32.70 3.80
N PRO A 408 18.49 -33.25 3.28
CA PRO A 408 19.11 -32.69 2.09
C PRO A 408 18.14 -32.83 0.92
N GLY A 409 17.74 -31.71 0.30
CA GLY A 409 17.20 -31.71 -1.06
C GLY A 409 15.75 -31.28 -1.28
N VAL A 410 15.15 -30.39 -0.48
CA VAL A 410 13.86 -29.76 -0.86
C VAL A 410 14.03 -28.26 -1.03
N LEU A 411 14.09 -27.82 -2.29
CA LEU A 411 14.04 -26.41 -2.70
C LEU A 411 12.63 -25.86 -2.40
N THR A 412 12.51 -24.77 -1.64
CA THR A 412 11.23 -24.08 -1.45
C THR A 412 10.98 -23.07 -2.57
N ALA A 413 9.72 -22.75 -2.88
CA ALA A 413 9.38 -21.80 -3.94
C ALA A 413 9.98 -20.39 -3.71
N GLU A 414 10.18 -20.02 -2.45
CA GLU A 414 10.82 -18.76 -2.02
C GLU A 414 12.35 -18.77 -2.22
N ASP A 415 12.99 -19.95 -2.27
CA ASP A 415 14.40 -20.10 -2.65
C ASP A 415 14.61 -19.95 -4.17
N VAL A 416 13.55 -20.07 -4.98
CA VAL A 416 13.60 -20.09 -6.45
C VAL A 416 13.27 -18.73 -7.07
N THR A 417 12.47 -17.88 -6.41
CA THR A 417 12.02 -16.59 -6.98
C THR A 417 12.44 -15.37 -6.14
N ASP A 418 13.73 -15.00 -6.23
CA ASP A 418 14.19 -13.72 -5.68
C ASP A 418 13.78 -12.56 -6.62
N TYR A 419 12.71 -11.85 -6.28
CA TYR A 419 12.24 -10.65 -6.99
C TYR A 419 13.02 -9.37 -6.61
N SER A 420 14.07 -9.46 -5.78
CA SER A 420 14.86 -8.27 -5.44
C SER A 420 15.59 -7.72 -6.67
N GLN A 421 15.38 -6.43 -6.96
CA GLN A 421 16.02 -5.77 -8.10
C GLN A 421 17.49 -5.45 -7.85
N VAL A 422 17.92 -5.31 -6.59
CA VAL A 422 19.33 -5.14 -6.24
C VAL A 422 19.66 -6.03 -5.04
N SER A 423 20.67 -6.87 -5.20
CA SER A 423 21.19 -7.68 -4.09
C SER A 423 22.71 -7.66 -4.03
N ILE A 424 23.25 -7.82 -2.83
CA ILE A 424 24.68 -7.95 -2.56
C ILE A 424 24.89 -9.29 -1.88
N GLN A 425 25.70 -10.14 -2.49
CA GLN A 425 26.15 -11.40 -1.90
C GLN A 425 27.52 -11.18 -1.27
N ILE A 426 27.70 -11.64 -0.05
CA ILE A 426 28.96 -11.50 0.69
C ILE A 426 29.49 -12.85 1.16
N GLY A 427 30.82 -12.98 1.15
CA GLY A 427 31.53 -14.11 1.76
C GLY A 427 31.55 -14.01 3.29
N TYR A 428 31.84 -15.15 3.94
CA TYR A 428 31.76 -15.31 5.39
C TYR A 428 32.58 -14.29 6.20
N ALA A 429 33.76 -13.85 5.72
CA ALA A 429 34.60 -12.91 6.47
C ALA A 429 34.03 -11.48 6.51
N LEU A 430 33.11 -11.15 5.60
CA LEU A 430 32.48 -9.83 5.53
C LEU A 430 31.21 -9.73 6.41
N ILE A 431 30.71 -10.84 6.96
CA ILE A 431 29.50 -10.88 7.80
C ILE A 431 29.64 -9.97 9.03
N GLY A 432 30.84 -9.88 9.59
CA GLY A 432 31.12 -8.99 10.73
C GLY A 432 30.88 -7.50 10.44
N MET A 433 30.80 -7.07 9.17
CA MET A 433 30.46 -5.69 8.82
C MET A 433 28.94 -5.40 8.86
N ILE A 434 28.13 -6.42 9.11
CA ILE A 434 26.65 -6.37 9.10
C ILE A 434 26.08 -6.57 10.52
N GLU A 435 26.72 -7.40 11.35
CA GLU A 435 26.25 -7.72 12.70
C GLU A 435 26.80 -6.79 13.79
N GLU A 436 26.13 -5.67 14.04
CA GLU A 436 26.13 -5.01 15.35
C GLU A 436 24.79 -4.31 15.57
N GLY A 437 23.94 -4.85 16.48
CA GLY A 437 22.81 -4.28 17.25
C GLY A 437 21.79 -3.29 16.67
N ASN A 438 22.07 -2.68 15.52
CA ASN A 438 21.39 -1.55 14.89
C ASN A 438 21.74 -1.44 13.39
N GLY A 439 21.93 -2.59 12.70
CA GLY A 439 22.14 -2.69 11.26
C GLY A 439 23.59 -2.74 10.74
N GLY A 440 24.62 -2.64 11.58
CA GLY A 440 26.02 -2.71 11.13
C GLY A 440 26.47 -1.53 10.23
N PRO A 441 27.80 -1.26 10.17
CA PRO A 441 28.35 -0.13 9.42
C PRO A 441 28.02 -0.19 7.92
N LEU A 442 28.03 -1.38 7.30
CA LEU A 442 27.77 -1.53 5.87
C LEU A 442 26.32 -1.18 5.48
N ILE A 443 25.30 -1.64 6.23
CA ILE A 443 23.88 -1.35 5.89
C ILE A 443 23.58 0.14 6.06
N SER A 444 24.17 0.79 7.07
CA SER A 444 24.02 2.22 7.29
C SER A 444 24.55 3.04 6.11
N ARG A 445 25.68 2.63 5.53
CA ARG A 445 26.26 3.23 4.32
C ARG A 445 25.44 2.95 3.08
N ILE A 446 25.01 1.70 2.87
CA ILE A 446 24.13 1.33 1.76
C ILE A 446 22.85 2.18 1.77
N THR A 447 22.26 2.39 2.95
CA THR A 447 21.06 3.22 3.11
C THR A 447 21.33 4.70 2.77
N SER A 448 22.51 5.20 3.14
CA SER A 448 22.93 6.57 2.86
C SER A 448 23.18 6.79 1.36
N ILE A 449 23.93 5.88 0.73
CA ILE A 449 24.16 5.87 -0.73
C ILE A 449 22.84 5.79 -1.48
N ARG A 450 21.91 4.91 -1.06
CA ARG A 450 20.59 4.82 -1.69
C ARG A 450 19.85 6.17 -1.66
N LYS A 451 19.87 6.88 -0.54
CA LYS A 451 19.24 8.21 -0.41
C LYS A 451 19.92 9.25 -1.30
N GLU A 452 21.24 9.22 -1.37
CA GLU A 452 22.04 10.12 -2.20
C GLU A 452 21.76 9.90 -3.69
N VAL A 453 21.87 8.66 -4.17
CA VAL A 453 21.59 8.30 -5.56
C VAL A 453 20.14 8.62 -5.92
N SER A 454 19.18 8.33 -5.02
CA SER A 454 17.77 8.66 -5.27
C SER A 454 17.54 10.16 -5.46
N ARG A 455 18.23 11.01 -4.67
CA ARG A 455 18.15 12.47 -4.80
C ARG A 455 18.84 12.97 -6.07
N ALA A 456 19.99 12.41 -6.40
CA ALA A 456 20.75 12.79 -7.59
C ALA A 456 19.98 12.44 -8.87
N MET A 457 19.45 11.21 -8.96
CA MET A 457 18.77 10.70 -10.15
C MET A 457 17.31 11.14 -10.25
N GLY A 458 16.65 11.47 -9.13
CA GLY A 458 15.28 11.99 -9.13
C GLY A 458 14.17 10.94 -9.04
N PHE A 459 14.50 9.68 -8.72
CA PHE A 459 13.54 8.62 -8.43
C PHE A 459 13.99 7.81 -7.21
N VAL A 460 13.07 7.06 -6.61
CA VAL A 460 13.39 6.24 -5.43
C VAL A 460 14.08 4.95 -5.89
N VAL A 461 15.36 4.79 -5.55
CA VAL A 461 16.09 3.57 -5.86
C VAL A 461 15.55 2.40 -5.02
N PRO A 462 15.32 1.21 -5.62
CA PRO A 462 14.87 0.01 -4.92
C PRO A 462 15.74 -0.37 -3.70
N GLY A 463 15.15 -1.12 -2.76
CA GLY A 463 15.87 -1.63 -1.60
C GLY A 463 16.99 -2.60 -1.98
N VAL A 464 18.17 -2.44 -1.37
CA VAL A 464 19.32 -3.32 -1.58
C VAL A 464 19.29 -4.42 -0.54
N ARG A 465 19.13 -5.68 -0.97
CA ARG A 465 19.12 -6.85 -0.08
C ARG A 465 20.53 -7.42 0.05
N VAL A 466 21.01 -7.63 1.28
CA VAL A 466 22.31 -8.28 1.51
C VAL A 466 22.08 -9.74 1.90
N ARG A 467 22.80 -10.67 1.26
CA ARG A 467 22.73 -12.12 1.50
C ARG A 467 24.14 -12.65 1.71
N ASP A 468 24.29 -13.63 2.60
CA ASP A 468 25.49 -14.43 2.71
C ASP A 468 25.46 -15.57 1.69
N ASP A 469 26.63 -15.86 1.09
CA ASP A 469 26.83 -17.03 0.24
C ASP A 469 28.09 -17.77 0.71
N LEU A 470 27.88 -18.91 1.35
CA LEU A 470 28.95 -19.75 1.90
C LEU A 470 29.77 -20.45 0.81
N ALA A 471 29.29 -20.51 -0.44
CA ALA A 471 30.05 -21.04 -1.56
C ALA A 471 31.07 -20.02 -2.11
N MET A 472 30.97 -18.75 -1.72
CA MET A 472 31.91 -17.71 -2.13
C MET A 472 33.19 -17.71 -1.28
N PRO A 473 34.33 -17.33 -1.87
CA PRO A 473 35.56 -17.03 -1.13
C PRO A 473 35.31 -16.03 0.01
N ALA A 474 36.01 -16.22 1.13
CA ALA A 474 35.71 -15.54 2.39
C ALA A 474 35.63 -14.00 2.30
N ASN A 475 36.52 -13.38 1.53
CA ASN A 475 36.64 -11.92 1.39
C ASN A 475 35.96 -11.36 0.13
N GLN A 476 35.24 -12.19 -0.64
CA GLN A 476 34.62 -11.76 -1.89
C GLN A 476 33.22 -11.19 -1.63
N TYR A 477 32.85 -10.15 -2.39
CA TYR A 477 31.48 -9.68 -2.52
C TYR A 477 31.05 -9.61 -3.99
N ARG A 478 29.76 -9.77 -4.24
CA ARG A 478 29.13 -9.70 -5.56
C ARG A 478 27.91 -8.80 -5.52
N ILE A 479 27.79 -7.91 -6.48
CA ILE A 479 26.62 -7.05 -6.65
C ILE A 479 25.80 -7.60 -7.81
N ARG A 480 24.50 -7.80 -7.56
CA ARG A 480 23.53 -8.28 -8.54
C ARG A 480 22.47 -7.22 -8.77
N ILE A 481 22.09 -7.07 -10.03
CA ILE A 481 20.93 -6.29 -10.45
C ILE A 481 19.97 -7.23 -11.17
N GLY A 482 18.78 -7.41 -10.60
CA GLY A 482 17.91 -8.54 -10.86
C GLY A 482 18.65 -9.86 -10.63
N GLN A 483 18.79 -10.64 -11.69
CA GLN A 483 19.47 -11.94 -11.65
C GLN A 483 20.88 -11.92 -12.25
N THR A 484 21.36 -10.77 -12.72
CA THR A 484 22.67 -10.64 -13.36
C THR A 484 23.71 -10.15 -12.35
N ILE A 485 24.86 -10.83 -12.28
CA ILE A 485 26.02 -10.34 -11.53
C ILE A 485 26.63 -9.19 -12.35
N VAL A 486 26.57 -7.97 -11.81
CA VAL A 486 27.06 -6.77 -12.50
C VAL A 486 28.46 -6.37 -12.05
N ALA A 487 28.87 -6.80 -10.85
CA ALA A 487 30.17 -6.48 -10.28
C ALA A 487 30.58 -7.54 -9.25
N GLU A 488 31.88 -7.82 -9.18
CA GLU A 488 32.49 -8.68 -8.17
C GLU A 488 33.88 -8.16 -7.80
N ASP A 489 34.22 -8.20 -6.51
CA ASP A 489 35.56 -7.83 -6.04
C ASP A 489 35.81 -8.38 -4.63
N MET A 490 37.01 -8.14 -4.07
CA MET A 490 37.45 -8.58 -2.76
C MET A 490 37.60 -7.39 -1.80
N ALA A 491 37.11 -7.54 -0.57
CA ALA A 491 37.28 -6.57 0.51
C ALA A 491 37.90 -7.24 1.73
N TYR A 492 38.80 -6.55 2.42
CA TYR A 492 39.52 -7.09 3.59
C TYR A 492 39.09 -6.35 4.86
N PRO A 493 38.25 -6.93 5.74
CA PRO A 493 37.77 -6.27 6.96
C PRO A 493 38.87 -5.82 7.92
N ASP A 494 40.02 -6.49 7.91
CA ASP A 494 41.17 -6.26 8.79
C ASP A 494 42.13 -5.18 8.28
N ARG A 495 41.86 -4.58 7.11
CA ARG A 495 42.77 -3.66 6.41
C ARG A 495 42.04 -2.40 5.97
N LYS A 496 42.78 -1.42 5.48
CA LYS A 496 42.24 -0.20 4.85
C LYS A 496 42.82 -0.01 3.46
N LEU A 497 42.05 0.58 2.55
CA LEU A 497 42.48 0.83 1.18
C LEU A 497 43.14 2.21 1.12
N ALA A 498 44.42 2.28 0.73
CA ALA A 498 45.14 3.52 0.53
C ALA A 498 45.22 3.82 -0.97
N LEU A 499 44.68 4.97 -1.38
CA LEU A 499 44.78 5.49 -2.74
C LEU A 499 45.89 6.55 -2.82
N PRO A 500 46.74 6.53 -3.87
CA PRO A 500 47.80 7.51 -4.04
C PRO A 500 47.23 8.90 -4.33
N GLY A 501 47.62 9.91 -3.55
CA GLY A 501 47.37 11.31 -3.87
C GLY A 501 48.35 11.86 -4.91
N GLY A 502 48.06 13.04 -5.44
CA GLY A 502 48.85 13.67 -6.51
C GLY A 502 50.31 13.98 -6.16
N LEU A 503 50.68 13.99 -4.87
CA LEU A 503 52.05 14.21 -4.39
C LEU A 503 52.72 12.96 -3.80
N SER A 504 52.03 11.81 -3.81
CA SER A 504 52.57 10.55 -3.28
C SER A 504 53.82 10.12 -4.06
N ARG A 505 54.86 9.69 -3.34
CA ARG A 505 56.16 9.30 -3.95
C ARG A 505 56.63 7.92 -3.51
N ARG A 506 56.09 7.37 -2.43
CA ARG A 506 56.51 6.07 -1.89
C ARG A 506 55.43 5.03 -2.12
N LYS A 507 55.84 3.87 -2.63
CA LYS A 507 54.98 2.69 -2.69
C LYS A 507 54.85 2.08 -1.29
N LEU A 508 53.64 2.03 -0.76
CA LEU A 508 53.34 1.43 0.54
C LEU A 508 53.51 -0.11 0.49
N LYS A 509 53.91 -0.71 1.61
CA LYS A 509 53.99 -2.17 1.74
C LYS A 509 52.62 -2.73 2.09
N GLY A 510 51.97 -3.42 1.14
CA GLY A 510 50.65 -4.01 1.32
C GLY A 510 50.27 -4.96 0.19
N ILE A 511 48.97 -5.19 0.02
CA ILE A 511 48.43 -5.96 -1.11
C ILE A 511 48.06 -4.96 -2.21
N ASP A 512 48.78 -5.00 -3.32
CA ASP A 512 48.49 -4.17 -4.50
C ASP A 512 47.18 -4.64 -5.15
N VAL A 513 46.24 -3.71 -5.33
CA VAL A 513 44.93 -3.95 -5.98
C VAL A 513 44.57 -2.76 -6.86
N LYS A 514 43.50 -2.89 -7.64
CA LYS A 514 42.85 -1.75 -8.29
C LYS A 514 41.57 -1.42 -7.56
N ASP A 515 41.29 -0.13 -7.37
CA ASP A 515 40.03 0.30 -6.79
C ASP A 515 38.84 -0.13 -7.68
N PRO A 516 37.79 -0.77 -7.12
CA PRO A 516 36.65 -1.25 -7.91
C PRO A 516 35.80 -0.15 -8.55
N SER A 517 35.86 1.09 -8.03
CA SER A 517 34.98 2.16 -8.47
C SER A 517 35.57 2.95 -9.64
N PHE A 518 36.88 3.23 -9.59
CA PHE A 518 37.59 4.09 -10.54
C PHE A 518 38.73 3.41 -11.29
N GLY A 519 39.11 2.18 -10.90
CA GLY A 519 40.19 1.43 -11.54
C GLY A 519 41.60 1.97 -11.26
N ILE A 520 41.74 2.83 -10.24
CA ILE A 520 43.00 3.45 -9.83
C ILE A 520 43.83 2.43 -9.05
N ASP A 521 45.15 2.41 -9.26
CA ASP A 521 46.06 1.57 -8.50
C ASP A 521 46.01 1.96 -7.02
N ALA A 522 45.74 0.99 -6.14
CA ALA A 522 45.55 1.19 -4.70
C ALA A 522 46.21 0.05 -3.91
N VAL A 523 46.43 0.27 -2.61
CA VAL A 523 47.12 -0.71 -1.75
C VAL A 523 46.34 -0.96 -0.48
N TRP A 524 46.04 -2.23 -0.16
CA TRP A 524 45.50 -2.59 1.15
C TRP A 524 46.61 -2.58 2.21
N VAL A 525 46.53 -1.62 3.12
CA VAL A 525 47.46 -1.42 4.22
C VAL A 525 46.86 -1.86 5.55
N GLN A 526 47.72 -2.26 6.49
CA GLN A 526 47.27 -2.60 7.83
C GLN A 526 46.95 -1.34 8.65
N PRO A 527 46.09 -1.43 9.69
CA PRO A 527 45.71 -0.27 10.52
C PRO A 527 46.89 0.50 11.12
N HIS A 528 48.01 -0.17 11.42
CA HIS A 528 49.21 0.47 11.96
C HIS A 528 50.00 1.31 10.95
N GLN A 529 49.75 1.13 9.64
CA GLN A 529 50.43 1.84 8.55
C GLN A 529 49.65 3.07 8.06
N VAL A 530 48.45 3.32 8.61
CA VAL A 530 47.56 4.42 8.19
C VAL A 530 48.23 5.78 8.37
N ALA A 531 48.87 6.01 9.52
CA ALA A 531 49.57 7.27 9.80
C ALA A 531 50.76 7.52 8.86
N GLU A 532 51.42 6.46 8.39
CA GLU A 532 52.50 6.57 7.38
C GLU A 532 51.93 6.87 6.00
N ALA A 533 50.80 6.26 5.64
CA ALA A 533 50.10 6.48 4.37
C ALA A 533 49.58 7.92 4.25
N GLU A 534 48.91 8.42 5.28
CA GLU A 534 48.40 9.80 5.33
C GLU A 534 49.54 10.83 5.28
N ALA A 535 50.71 10.52 5.87
CA ALA A 535 51.89 11.39 5.82
C ALA A 535 52.53 11.48 4.42
N ASP A 536 52.36 10.46 3.57
CA ASP A 536 52.80 10.44 2.16
C ASP A 536 51.65 10.82 1.20
N ASP A 537 50.66 11.58 1.67
CA ASP A 537 49.53 12.12 0.88
C ASP A 537 48.62 11.03 0.28
N HIS A 538 48.51 9.85 0.90
CA HIS A 538 47.52 8.85 0.48
C HIS A 538 46.17 9.09 1.16
N VAL A 539 45.08 8.88 0.40
CA VAL A 539 43.72 8.90 0.92
C VAL A 539 43.36 7.49 1.39
N VAL A 540 43.08 7.33 2.69
CA VAL A 540 42.76 6.04 3.30
C VAL A 540 41.24 5.87 3.44
N ILE A 541 40.72 4.73 2.98
CA ILE A 541 39.30 4.40 2.91
C ILE A 541 39.03 3.08 3.65
N GLU A 542 37.94 3.03 4.40
CA GLU A 542 37.49 1.82 5.11
C GLU A 542 36.86 0.78 4.17
N PRO A 543 36.96 -0.54 4.45
CA PRO A 543 36.46 -1.60 3.57
C PRO A 543 34.96 -1.50 3.23
N ASP A 544 34.14 -1.15 4.22
CA ASP A 544 32.70 -0.94 4.06
C ASP A 544 32.39 0.24 3.11
N SER A 545 33.25 1.26 3.10
CA SER A 545 33.17 2.41 2.20
C SER A 545 33.58 2.07 0.77
N VAL A 546 34.52 1.13 0.59
CA VAL A 546 34.90 0.61 -0.74
C VAL A 546 33.71 -0.11 -1.37
N ILE A 547 33.07 -1.03 -0.62
CA ILE A 547 31.87 -1.76 -1.08
C ILE A 547 30.72 -0.78 -1.38
N ALA A 548 30.49 0.20 -0.51
CA ALA A 548 29.43 1.20 -0.68
C ALA A 548 29.66 2.12 -1.90
N THR A 549 30.90 2.55 -2.14
CA THR A 549 31.25 3.37 -3.32
C THR A 549 31.07 2.57 -4.61
N HIS A 550 31.51 1.30 -4.61
CA HIS A 550 31.31 0.43 -5.77
C HIS A 550 29.83 0.20 -6.07
N LEU A 551 29.00 -0.03 -5.04
CA LEU A 551 27.55 -0.10 -5.17
C LEU A 551 26.98 1.19 -5.76
N SER A 552 27.43 2.36 -5.29
CA SER A 552 26.98 3.65 -5.82
C SER A 552 27.21 3.77 -7.32
N GLN A 553 28.42 3.42 -7.80
CA GLN A 553 28.74 3.41 -9.23
C GLN A 553 27.83 2.47 -10.03
N MET A 554 27.55 1.27 -9.49
CA MET A 554 26.65 0.32 -10.13
C MET A 554 25.21 0.84 -10.19
N LEU A 555 24.72 1.49 -9.13
CA LEU A 555 23.38 2.09 -9.11
C LEU A 555 23.24 3.21 -10.15
N TYR A 556 24.27 4.07 -10.33
CA TYR A 556 24.28 5.07 -11.39
C TYR A 556 24.33 4.45 -12.79
N LYS A 557 25.19 3.44 -12.98
CA LYS A 557 25.39 2.78 -14.28
C LYS A 557 24.13 2.06 -14.77
N TYR A 558 23.40 1.42 -13.85
CA TYR A 558 22.22 0.61 -14.16
C TYR A 558 20.89 1.29 -13.78
N ALA A 559 20.90 2.60 -13.48
CA ALA A 559 19.70 3.33 -13.07
C ALA A 559 18.51 3.16 -14.02
N GLY A 560 18.74 3.08 -15.34
CA GLY A 560 17.68 2.85 -16.32
C GLY A 560 16.98 1.48 -16.20
N GLN A 561 17.66 0.46 -15.65
CA GLN A 561 17.06 -0.86 -15.40
C GLN A 561 16.32 -0.93 -14.06
N LEU A 562 16.65 -0.04 -13.14
CA LEU A 562 16.05 0.03 -11.80
C LEU A 562 14.72 0.80 -11.79
N ILE A 563 14.39 1.55 -12.84
CA ILE A 563 13.11 2.24 -12.94
C ILE A 563 12.04 1.36 -13.61
N GLY A 564 10.97 1.11 -12.87
CA GLY A 564 9.76 0.42 -13.31
C GLY A 564 8.63 1.36 -13.73
N THR A 565 7.54 0.77 -14.22
CA THR A 565 6.32 1.52 -14.55
C THR A 565 5.67 2.10 -13.29
N ASP A 566 5.70 1.35 -12.19
CA ASP A 566 5.10 1.76 -10.91
C ASP A 566 5.84 2.95 -10.30
N ASP A 567 7.17 2.98 -10.40
CA ASP A 567 7.98 4.11 -9.94
C ASP A 567 7.61 5.40 -10.69
N VAL A 568 7.40 5.30 -12.01
CA VAL A 568 6.98 6.44 -12.83
C VAL A 568 5.58 6.90 -12.46
N GLN A 569 4.66 5.98 -12.16
CA GLN A 569 3.32 6.33 -11.67
C GLN A 569 3.40 7.12 -10.35
N VAL A 570 4.20 6.66 -9.39
CA VAL A 570 4.42 7.38 -8.12
C VAL A 570 5.00 8.78 -8.34
N LEU A 571 5.90 8.94 -9.30
CA LEU A 571 6.45 10.25 -9.66
C LEU A 571 5.38 11.17 -10.27
N LEU A 572 4.52 10.64 -11.14
CA LEU A 572 3.40 11.38 -11.73
C LEU A 572 2.37 11.80 -10.69
N ASP A 573 2.02 10.92 -9.76
CA ASP A 573 1.04 11.20 -8.71
C ASP A 573 1.52 12.33 -7.78
N ARG A 574 2.83 12.35 -7.47
CA ARG A 574 3.45 13.46 -6.72
C ARG A 574 3.43 14.76 -7.49
N LEU A 575 3.72 14.72 -8.79
CA LEU A 575 3.67 15.92 -9.63
C LEU A 575 2.23 16.41 -9.82
N HIS A 576 1.25 15.51 -9.89
CA HIS A 576 -0.17 15.85 -10.03
C HIS A 576 -0.69 16.69 -8.85
N GLN A 577 -0.15 16.49 -7.64
CA GLN A 577 -0.49 17.33 -6.47
C GLN A 577 -0.06 18.80 -6.65
N VAL A 578 0.97 19.07 -7.45
CA VAL A 578 1.54 20.41 -7.63
C VAL A 578 1.13 21.04 -8.97
N SER A 579 1.02 20.24 -10.03
CA SER A 579 0.75 20.67 -11.40
C SER A 579 -0.22 19.71 -12.13
N PRO A 580 -1.48 19.61 -11.66
CA PRO A 580 -2.45 18.64 -12.18
C PRO A 580 -2.75 18.84 -13.66
N ALA A 581 -2.88 20.10 -14.10
CA ALA A 581 -3.21 20.45 -15.48
C ALA A 581 -2.13 19.98 -16.48
N LEU A 582 -0.85 19.99 -16.10
CA LEU A 582 0.24 19.51 -16.96
C LEU A 582 0.20 17.99 -17.08
N VAL A 583 0.04 17.29 -15.96
CA VAL A 583 0.00 15.82 -15.93
C VAL A 583 -1.17 15.31 -16.77
N GLU A 584 -2.38 15.83 -16.57
CA GLU A 584 -3.59 15.43 -17.31
C GLU A 584 -3.56 15.82 -18.80
N ALA A 585 -2.76 16.82 -19.18
CA ALA A 585 -2.59 17.23 -20.57
C ALA A 585 -1.61 16.32 -21.32
N VAL A 586 -0.56 15.83 -20.64
CA VAL A 586 0.52 15.04 -21.27
C VAL A 586 0.27 13.54 -21.17
N VAL A 587 -0.07 13.02 -19.98
CA VAL A 587 -0.24 11.58 -19.73
C VAL A 587 -1.68 11.30 -19.29
N PRO A 588 -2.44 10.42 -19.98
CA PRO A 588 -2.08 9.61 -21.15
C PRO A 588 -2.36 10.30 -22.51
N LYS A 589 -2.83 11.55 -22.55
CA LYS A 589 -3.40 12.16 -23.77
C LYS A 589 -2.41 12.36 -24.92
N LEU A 590 -1.19 12.81 -24.64
CA LEU A 590 -0.14 13.03 -25.65
C LEU A 590 0.83 11.85 -25.70
N VAL A 591 1.18 11.30 -24.53
CA VAL A 591 2.18 10.24 -24.38
C VAL A 591 1.63 9.16 -23.44
N PRO A 592 1.54 7.89 -23.89
CA PRO A 592 1.19 6.77 -23.01
C PRO A 592 2.23 6.55 -21.91
N LEU A 593 1.82 6.02 -20.76
CA LEU A 593 2.70 5.78 -19.61
C LEU A 593 3.93 4.95 -19.98
N HIS A 594 3.78 3.88 -20.76
CA HIS A 594 4.90 3.02 -21.17
C HIS A 594 5.95 3.75 -22.02
N VAL A 595 5.53 4.74 -22.84
CA VAL A 595 6.43 5.57 -23.64
C VAL A 595 7.21 6.49 -22.71
N LEU A 596 6.54 7.14 -21.74
CA LEU A 596 7.20 7.96 -20.73
C LEU A 596 8.22 7.15 -19.92
N THR A 597 7.86 5.95 -19.46
CA THR A 597 8.79 5.04 -18.78
C THR A 597 9.99 4.71 -19.66
N GLY A 598 9.79 4.49 -20.96
CA GLY A 598 10.85 4.30 -21.93
C GLY A 598 11.78 5.52 -22.09
N VAL A 599 11.21 6.73 -22.11
CA VAL A 599 11.97 8.00 -22.17
C VAL A 599 12.83 8.17 -20.92
N LEU A 600 12.23 8.02 -19.73
CA LEU A 600 12.95 8.14 -18.45
C LEU A 600 14.04 7.08 -18.33
N ARG A 601 13.78 5.84 -18.76
CA ARG A 601 14.78 4.77 -18.82
C ARG A 601 15.96 5.13 -19.73
N ALA A 602 15.70 5.71 -20.90
CA ALA A 602 16.75 6.12 -21.83
C ALA A 602 17.62 7.26 -21.26
N LEU A 603 17.00 8.25 -20.59
CA LEU A 603 17.71 9.35 -19.91
C LEU A 603 18.59 8.82 -18.76
N LEU A 604 18.03 7.97 -17.90
CA LEU A 604 18.73 7.37 -16.76
C LEU A 604 19.85 6.43 -17.19
N ALA A 605 19.70 5.72 -18.32
CA ALA A 605 20.76 4.89 -18.89
C ALA A 605 22.00 5.68 -19.34
N GLU A 606 21.87 6.99 -19.49
CA GLU A 606 22.96 7.92 -19.77
C GLU A 606 23.27 8.85 -18.58
N ARG A 607 22.83 8.45 -17.37
CA ARG A 607 23.01 9.15 -16.10
C ARG A 607 22.37 10.55 -16.05
N VAL A 608 21.47 10.89 -16.98
CA VAL A 608 20.76 12.17 -16.95
C VAL A 608 19.72 12.14 -15.81
N PRO A 609 19.74 13.11 -14.88
CA PRO A 609 18.82 13.13 -13.76
C PRO A 609 17.40 13.45 -14.23
N VAL A 610 16.41 12.76 -13.66
CA VAL A 610 14.97 12.96 -13.94
C VAL A 610 14.25 13.66 -12.78
N SER A 611 15.00 14.36 -11.93
CA SER A 611 14.47 15.05 -10.74
C SER A 611 13.51 16.19 -11.08
N ASP A 612 13.67 16.83 -12.24
CA ASP A 612 12.76 17.87 -12.74
C ASP A 612 11.76 17.27 -13.74
N LEU A 613 10.84 16.45 -13.22
CA LEU A 613 9.80 15.83 -14.04
C LEU A 613 8.88 16.86 -14.71
N ARG A 614 8.72 18.04 -14.10
CA ARG A 614 7.93 19.13 -14.69
C ARG A 614 8.53 19.57 -16.02
N ARG A 615 9.83 19.88 -16.04
CA ARG A 615 10.52 20.28 -17.28
C ARG A 615 10.49 19.18 -18.35
N ILE A 616 10.57 17.91 -17.93
CA ILE A 616 10.42 16.76 -18.83
C ILE A 616 9.02 16.74 -19.48
N LEU A 617 7.96 16.89 -18.67
CA LEU A 617 6.59 16.90 -19.20
C LEU A 617 6.29 18.14 -20.06
N GLU A 618 6.80 19.32 -19.71
CA GLU A 618 6.69 20.52 -20.53
C GLU A 618 7.38 20.32 -21.89
N GLY A 619 8.61 19.78 -21.89
CA GLY A 619 9.32 19.46 -23.12
C GLY A 619 8.62 18.41 -23.98
N LEU A 620 8.01 17.40 -23.35
CA LEU A 620 7.16 16.42 -24.03
C LEU A 620 5.84 17.02 -24.53
N ALA A 621 5.27 18.02 -23.86
CA ALA A 621 4.04 18.68 -24.31
C ALA A 621 4.29 19.49 -25.60
N GLU A 622 5.43 20.17 -25.70
CA GLU A 622 5.84 20.92 -26.89
C GLU A 622 6.11 20.03 -28.11
N ARG A 623 6.57 18.80 -27.84
CA ARG A 623 6.99 17.82 -28.86
C ARG A 623 5.93 16.73 -29.11
N GLY A 624 4.92 16.63 -28.25
CA GLY A 624 3.93 15.55 -28.18
C GLY A 624 2.93 15.57 -29.32
N GLY A 625 2.58 14.38 -29.84
CA GLY A 625 1.68 14.19 -31.00
C GLY A 625 2.36 13.64 -32.25
N ARG A 626 3.64 13.28 -32.20
CA ARG A 626 4.35 12.51 -33.24
C ARG A 626 4.60 11.09 -32.76
N ASP A 627 4.43 10.10 -33.62
CA ASP A 627 4.84 8.70 -33.38
C ASP A 627 6.38 8.61 -33.36
N ALA A 628 6.99 9.14 -32.31
CA ALA A 628 8.43 9.11 -32.08
C ALA A 628 8.76 8.00 -31.09
N SER A 629 9.86 7.30 -31.33
CA SER A 629 10.34 6.28 -30.39
C SER A 629 10.75 6.93 -29.05
N PRO A 630 10.62 6.22 -27.91
CA PRO A 630 11.03 6.74 -26.60
C PRO A 630 12.48 7.25 -26.58
N ARG A 631 13.36 6.62 -27.37
CA ARG A 631 14.77 7.01 -27.47
C ARG A 631 14.95 8.34 -28.21
N GLN A 632 14.21 8.56 -29.30
CA GLN A 632 14.24 9.83 -30.03
C GLN A 632 13.71 10.99 -29.17
N LEU A 633 12.60 10.76 -28.46
CA LEU A 633 12.07 11.75 -27.51
C LEU A 633 13.09 12.07 -26.41
N ALA A 634 13.80 11.07 -25.88
CA ALA A 634 14.89 11.31 -24.94
C ALA A 634 15.99 12.18 -25.54
N GLU A 635 16.45 11.92 -26.78
CA GLU A 635 17.45 12.77 -27.47
C GLU A 635 17.02 14.23 -27.60
N GLU A 636 15.75 14.47 -27.91
CA GLU A 636 15.21 15.82 -28.11
C GLU A 636 15.04 16.61 -26.80
N LEU A 637 14.91 15.91 -25.67
CA LEU A 637 14.81 16.49 -24.33
C LEU A 637 16.18 16.73 -23.68
N ARG A 638 17.21 16.01 -24.09
CA ARG A 638 18.55 16.08 -23.47
C ARG A 638 19.14 17.50 -23.39
N PRO A 639 19.07 18.36 -24.42
CA PRO A 639 19.62 19.72 -24.32
C PRO A 639 19.05 20.52 -23.14
N ASP A 640 17.80 20.25 -22.75
CA ASP A 640 17.14 20.89 -21.62
C ASP A 640 17.60 20.35 -20.25
N LEU A 641 18.02 19.08 -20.20
CA LEU A 641 18.30 18.35 -18.95
C LEU A 641 19.81 18.20 -18.64
N VAL A 642 20.66 18.13 -19.68
CA VAL A 642 22.12 17.96 -19.53
C VAL A 642 22.79 19.08 -18.71
N PRO A 643 22.35 20.36 -18.76
CA PRO A 643 22.91 21.38 -17.87
C PRO A 643 22.82 21.00 -16.37
N MET A 644 21.76 20.29 -15.95
CA MET A 644 21.62 19.79 -14.58
C MET A 644 22.63 18.67 -14.28
N LEU A 645 22.86 17.76 -15.24
CA LEU A 645 23.89 16.72 -15.13
C LEU A 645 25.29 17.33 -14.95
N ILE A 646 25.65 18.28 -15.82
CA ILE A 646 26.96 18.96 -15.75
C ILE A 646 27.13 19.67 -14.40
N GLN A 647 26.07 20.28 -13.86
CA GLN A 647 26.09 20.93 -12.56
C GLN A 647 26.30 19.94 -11.39
N GLN A 648 25.71 18.74 -11.46
CA GLN A 648 25.91 17.69 -10.44
C GLN A 648 27.33 17.14 -10.45
N MET A 649 27.99 17.13 -11.60
CA MET A 649 29.30 16.47 -11.79
C MET A 649 30.49 17.42 -11.71
N VAL A 650 30.34 18.67 -12.17
CA VAL A 650 31.44 19.64 -12.23
C VAL A 650 31.02 20.96 -11.55
N PRO A 651 31.73 21.38 -10.48
CA PRO A 651 31.50 22.66 -9.82
C PRO A 651 31.58 23.84 -10.79
N MET A 652 30.82 24.92 -10.54
CA MET A 652 30.77 26.11 -11.41
C MET A 652 32.13 26.81 -11.59
N THR A 653 33.07 26.61 -10.67
CA THR A 653 34.39 27.22 -10.67
C THR A 653 35.39 26.54 -11.63
N GLN A 654 35.11 25.31 -12.06
CA GLN A 654 36.03 24.50 -12.85
C GLN A 654 35.65 24.51 -14.34
N SER A 655 36.66 24.47 -15.22
CA SER A 655 36.48 24.33 -16.67
C SER A 655 36.07 22.91 -17.05
N LEU A 656 35.16 22.78 -18.01
CA LEU A 656 34.74 21.50 -18.58
C LEU A 656 35.87 20.94 -19.44
N ALA A 657 36.37 19.75 -19.07
CA ALA A 657 37.37 19.02 -19.83
C ALA A 657 36.69 18.24 -20.97
N LEU A 658 36.85 18.73 -22.20
CA LEU A 658 36.24 18.12 -23.38
C LEU A 658 37.26 17.28 -24.15
N ILE A 659 36.78 16.12 -24.61
CA ILE A 659 37.48 15.23 -25.55
C ILE A 659 36.71 15.32 -26.87
N THR A 660 37.35 15.81 -27.93
CA THR A 660 36.70 15.97 -29.24
C THR A 660 37.05 14.80 -30.17
N LEU A 661 36.30 14.64 -31.26
CA LEU A 661 36.70 13.77 -32.37
C LEU A 661 37.53 14.56 -33.38
N ASP A 662 38.51 13.90 -33.99
CA ASP A 662 39.18 14.42 -35.17
C ASP A 662 38.19 14.48 -36.36
N PRO A 663 38.19 15.54 -37.20
CA PRO A 663 37.21 15.69 -38.27
C PRO A 663 37.17 14.53 -39.27
N GLU A 664 38.29 13.87 -39.55
CA GLU A 664 38.32 12.69 -40.44
C GLU A 664 37.60 11.50 -39.81
N LEU A 665 37.82 11.28 -38.51
CA LEU A 665 37.15 10.22 -37.76
C LEU A 665 35.65 10.49 -37.66
N GLU A 666 35.25 11.74 -37.41
CA GLU A 666 33.83 12.12 -37.34
C GLU A 666 33.11 11.87 -38.67
N GLN A 667 33.74 12.20 -39.80
CA GLN A 667 33.19 11.90 -41.13
C GLN A 667 33.06 10.40 -41.39
N LEU A 668 34.05 9.61 -40.98
CA LEU A 668 34.03 8.15 -41.11
C LEU A 668 32.88 7.54 -40.31
N LEU A 669 32.71 7.95 -39.06
CA LEU A 669 31.61 7.49 -38.19
C LEU A 669 30.24 7.90 -38.74
N SER A 670 30.13 9.11 -39.32
CA SER A 670 28.91 9.58 -39.96
C SER A 670 28.52 8.74 -41.18
N ARG A 671 29.49 8.37 -42.03
CA ARG A 671 29.26 7.47 -43.17
C ARG A 671 28.89 6.06 -42.73
N SER A 672 29.57 5.54 -41.71
CA SER A 672 29.26 4.23 -41.11
C SER A 672 27.82 4.17 -40.59
N ARG A 673 27.39 5.20 -39.86
CA ARG A 673 26.00 5.32 -39.38
C ARG A 673 24.98 5.29 -40.53
N ALA A 674 25.26 6.01 -41.62
CA ALA A 674 24.37 6.05 -42.78
C ALA A 674 24.21 4.68 -43.47
N GLN A 675 25.23 3.82 -43.38
CA GLN A 675 25.19 2.45 -43.91
C GLN A 675 24.56 1.45 -42.93
N GLY A 676 24.55 1.74 -41.63
CA GLY A 676 24.23 0.78 -40.57
C GLY A 676 22.75 0.42 -40.38
N GLY A 677 21.78 1.19 -40.92
CA GLY A 677 20.35 0.99 -40.66
C GLY A 677 19.97 1.23 -39.19
N GLU A 678 18.81 1.83 -38.91
CA GLU A 678 18.34 2.16 -37.55
C GLU A 678 19.31 2.95 -36.64
N GLY A 679 20.33 3.61 -37.21
CA GLY A 679 21.27 4.43 -36.44
C GLY A 679 22.31 3.62 -35.64
N VAL A 680 22.56 2.36 -35.99
CA VAL A 680 23.67 1.57 -35.43
C VAL A 680 25.00 2.00 -36.07
N LEU A 681 26.06 2.13 -35.27
CA LEU A 681 27.43 2.35 -35.77
C LEU A 681 28.09 1.02 -36.07
N ILE A 682 28.55 0.86 -37.32
CA ILE A 682 29.31 -0.32 -37.76
C ILE A 682 30.76 0.11 -37.99
N VAL A 683 31.62 -0.19 -37.04
CA VAL A 683 33.03 0.23 -37.06
C VAL A 683 33.93 -0.98 -37.24
N GLU A 684 35.00 -0.83 -38.03
CA GLU A 684 36.00 -1.88 -38.20
C GLU A 684 36.71 -2.18 -36.85
N PRO A 685 36.96 -3.45 -36.50
CA PRO A 685 37.56 -3.82 -35.22
C PRO A 685 38.88 -3.10 -34.90
N SER A 686 39.72 -2.87 -35.91
CA SER A 686 41.00 -2.19 -35.78
C SER A 686 40.86 -0.71 -35.35
N LEU A 687 39.81 -0.03 -35.81
CA LEU A 687 39.49 1.34 -35.43
C LEU A 687 38.86 1.39 -34.04
N THR A 688 38.02 0.40 -33.71
CA THR A 688 37.42 0.24 -32.37
C THR A 688 38.48 0.13 -31.28
N GLU A 689 39.47 -0.75 -31.44
CA GLU A 689 40.56 -0.92 -30.48
C GLU A 689 41.37 0.37 -30.27
N ARG A 690 41.67 1.08 -31.36
CA ARG A 690 42.39 2.37 -31.30
C ARG A 690 41.59 3.44 -30.56
N LEU A 691 40.30 3.55 -30.85
CA LEU A 691 39.40 4.52 -30.24
C LEU A 691 39.25 4.25 -28.74
N LEU A 692 39.01 3.00 -28.35
CA LEU A 692 38.88 2.61 -26.94
C LEU A 692 40.19 2.82 -26.18
N SER A 693 41.33 2.46 -26.76
CA SER A 693 42.64 2.64 -26.13
C SER A 693 43.02 4.12 -25.97
N ALA A 694 42.66 4.97 -26.94
CA ALA A 694 42.87 6.42 -26.83
C ALA A 694 41.97 7.04 -25.77
N LEU A 695 40.69 6.67 -25.76
CA LEU A 695 39.71 7.16 -24.80
C LEU A 695 40.07 6.75 -23.36
N THR A 696 40.47 5.50 -23.15
CA THR A 696 40.86 4.97 -21.83
C THR A 696 42.06 5.74 -21.27
N ARG A 697 43.11 5.94 -22.09
CA ARG A 697 44.30 6.72 -21.68
C ARG A 697 43.96 8.16 -21.30
N LEU A 698 43.12 8.84 -22.09
CA LEU A 698 42.69 10.21 -21.78
C LEU A 698 41.82 10.25 -20.52
N SER A 699 40.95 9.26 -20.30
CA SER A 699 40.14 9.18 -19.09
C SER A 699 40.96 8.92 -17.83
N GLU A 700 42.00 8.08 -17.92
CA GLU A 700 42.92 7.79 -16.80
C GLU A 700 43.74 9.03 -16.42
N ASP A 701 44.29 9.77 -17.39
CA ASP A 701 45.02 11.02 -17.14
C ASP A 701 44.12 12.09 -16.48
N LEU A 702 42.87 12.19 -16.94
CA LEU A 702 41.89 13.10 -16.34
C LEU A 702 41.49 12.67 -14.92
N ALA A 703 41.23 11.37 -14.71
CA ALA A 703 40.89 10.82 -13.40
C ALA A 703 42.02 11.03 -12.38
N GLY A 704 43.28 10.85 -12.78
CA GLY A 704 44.45 11.15 -11.95
C GLY A 704 44.57 12.61 -11.53
N LYS A 705 44.00 13.53 -12.32
CA LYS A 705 43.90 14.98 -12.00
C LYS A 705 42.63 15.33 -11.23
N GLY A 706 41.81 14.36 -10.86
CA GLY A 706 40.50 14.58 -10.24
C GLY A 706 39.52 15.32 -11.16
N ARG A 707 39.71 15.24 -12.48
CA ARG A 707 38.84 15.85 -13.50
C ARG A 707 38.07 14.76 -14.23
N GLN A 708 36.84 15.08 -14.64
CA GLN A 708 36.04 14.18 -15.46
C GLN A 708 36.02 14.65 -16.92
N GLY A 709 36.29 13.73 -17.84
CA GLY A 709 36.26 13.98 -19.27
C GLY A 709 34.88 13.79 -19.88
N PHE A 710 34.49 14.70 -20.77
CA PHE A 710 33.25 14.61 -21.55
C PHE A 710 33.59 14.50 -23.04
N VAL A 711 33.11 13.46 -23.70
CA VAL A 711 33.29 13.27 -25.14
C VAL A 711 32.26 14.12 -25.86
N VAL A 712 32.67 15.02 -26.75
CA VAL A 712 31.77 15.91 -27.49
C VAL A 712 31.76 15.56 -28.96
N VAL A 713 30.55 15.41 -29.50
CA VAL A 713 30.32 15.02 -30.89
C VAL A 713 29.16 15.77 -31.51
N SER A 714 29.05 15.75 -32.84
CA SER A 714 27.86 16.28 -33.52
C SER A 714 26.56 15.57 -33.06
N PRO A 715 25.44 16.29 -32.94
CA PRO A 715 24.14 15.74 -32.52
C PRO A 715 23.74 14.41 -33.19
N PRO A 716 23.88 14.23 -34.53
CA PRO A 716 23.55 12.96 -35.18
C PRO A 716 24.37 11.75 -34.70
N LEU A 717 25.60 11.96 -34.23
CA LEU A 717 26.52 10.88 -33.84
C LEU A 717 26.45 10.53 -32.34
N ARG A 718 25.81 11.38 -31.54
CA ARG A 718 25.79 11.28 -30.07
C ARG A 718 25.20 9.98 -29.56
N ALA A 719 23.93 9.68 -29.88
CA ALA A 719 23.24 8.49 -29.40
C ALA A 719 23.87 7.17 -29.91
N PRO A 720 24.23 7.05 -31.20
CA PRO A 720 24.95 5.87 -31.70
C PRO A 720 26.29 5.65 -31.02
N LEU A 721 27.09 6.71 -30.84
CA LEU A 721 28.42 6.60 -30.22
C LEU A 721 28.32 6.24 -28.73
N SER A 722 27.38 6.85 -28.01
CA SER A 722 27.07 6.49 -26.61
C SER A 722 26.67 5.02 -26.46
N ALA A 723 25.87 4.50 -27.39
CA ALA A 723 25.48 3.09 -27.39
C ALA A 723 26.68 2.18 -27.69
N PHE A 724 27.50 2.57 -28.68
CA PHE A 724 28.68 1.84 -29.10
C PHE A 724 29.73 1.74 -27.98
N LEU A 725 30.04 2.84 -27.30
CA LEU A 725 31.01 2.86 -26.19
C LEU A 725 30.53 1.99 -25.01
N ARG A 726 29.26 2.08 -24.64
CA ARG A 726 28.67 1.25 -23.58
C ARG A 726 28.68 -0.24 -23.92
N ALA A 727 28.40 -0.61 -25.17
CA ALA A 727 28.46 -2.00 -25.61
C ALA A 727 29.87 -2.61 -25.49
N HIS A 728 30.91 -1.78 -25.55
CA HIS A 728 32.31 -2.18 -25.36
C HIS A 728 32.83 -1.95 -23.93
N GLY A 729 31.95 -1.71 -22.97
CA GLY A 729 32.31 -1.60 -21.55
C GLY A 729 32.95 -0.27 -21.13
N ASN A 730 32.89 0.77 -21.97
CA ASN A 730 33.39 2.10 -21.62
C ASN A 730 32.27 2.99 -21.10
N ASP A 731 32.47 3.57 -19.91
CA ASP A 731 31.49 4.41 -19.20
C ASP A 731 31.66 5.93 -19.44
N ALA A 732 32.34 6.32 -20.53
CA ALA A 732 32.52 7.72 -20.91
C ALA A 732 31.18 8.42 -21.20
N ILE A 733 31.08 9.68 -20.77
CA ILE A 733 29.89 10.51 -20.96
C ILE A 733 30.00 11.23 -22.30
N VAL A 734 29.07 10.93 -23.20
CA VAL A 734 29.01 11.50 -24.55
C VAL A 734 27.96 12.60 -24.60
N LEU A 735 28.37 13.81 -24.93
CA LEU A 735 27.54 15.00 -25.06
C LEU A 735 27.45 15.48 -26.52
N GLY A 736 26.29 16.01 -26.89
CA GLY A 736 26.11 16.72 -28.15
C GLY A 736 26.65 18.15 -28.04
N VAL A 737 27.15 18.72 -29.15
CA VAL A 737 27.56 20.14 -29.18
C VAL A 737 26.43 21.09 -28.73
N ASN A 738 25.17 20.72 -29.00
CA ASN A 738 23.96 21.45 -28.59
C ASN A 738 23.58 21.29 -27.11
N GLU A 739 24.23 20.38 -26.38
CA GLU A 739 23.96 20.12 -24.95
C GLU A 739 24.93 20.90 -24.04
N LEU A 740 25.94 21.56 -24.61
CA LEU A 740 26.92 22.32 -23.86
C LEU A 740 26.33 23.66 -23.38
N PRO A 741 26.50 24.02 -22.09
CA PRO A 741 25.99 25.26 -21.56
C PRO A 741 26.87 26.46 -21.97
N ASP A 742 26.25 27.51 -22.49
CA ASP A 742 26.93 28.73 -22.95
C ASP A 742 27.67 29.50 -21.84
N ASN A 743 27.28 29.28 -20.58
CA ASN A 743 27.79 30.00 -19.41
C ASN A 743 29.00 29.33 -18.73
N ARG A 744 29.58 28.28 -19.31
CA ARG A 744 30.72 27.54 -18.74
C ARG A 744 32.00 27.75 -19.57
N ARG A 745 33.14 27.78 -18.86
CA ARG A 745 34.45 27.75 -19.51
C ARG A 745 34.75 26.33 -19.99
N ILE A 746 35.15 26.23 -21.25
CA ILE A 746 35.46 24.97 -21.94
C ILE A 746 36.97 24.87 -22.14
N GLU A 747 37.52 23.68 -21.94
CA GLU A 747 38.93 23.34 -22.18
C GLU A 747 39.00 22.03 -22.94
N VAL A 748 39.61 22.04 -24.13
CA VAL A 748 39.81 20.82 -24.93
C VAL A 748 41.09 20.15 -24.46
N VAL A 749 40.98 18.95 -23.90
CA VAL A 749 42.10 18.21 -23.29
C VAL A 749 42.73 17.24 -24.29
N GLY A 750 41.98 16.76 -25.28
CA GLY A 750 42.50 15.89 -26.33
C GLY A 750 41.51 15.66 -27.47
N SER A 751 42.02 15.16 -28.59
CA SER A 751 41.23 14.75 -29.75
C SER A 751 41.43 13.26 -30.04
N LEU A 752 40.33 12.52 -30.19
CA LEU A 752 40.32 11.11 -30.57
C LEU A 752 40.47 10.99 -32.08
N GLY A 753 41.50 10.28 -32.53
CA GLY A 753 41.80 10.10 -33.96
C GLY A 753 43.13 10.72 -34.40
N ASP A 754 43.74 11.57 -33.56
CA ASP A 754 45.00 12.22 -33.91
C ASP A 754 46.15 11.20 -34.00
N GLY A 755 46.58 10.91 -35.24
CA GLY A 755 47.77 10.12 -35.55
C GLY A 755 49.08 10.76 -35.04
N ARG A 756 49.05 11.99 -34.50
CA ARG A 756 50.22 12.67 -33.93
C ARG A 756 50.55 12.28 -32.50
N ALA A 757 49.65 11.63 -31.76
CA ALA A 757 49.99 11.09 -30.44
C ALA A 757 51.06 9.98 -30.53
N ALA A 758 51.19 9.32 -31.69
CA ALA A 758 52.27 8.35 -31.96
C ALA A 758 53.59 8.99 -32.45
N LEU A 759 53.59 10.28 -32.79
CA LEU A 759 54.76 10.99 -33.32
C LEU A 759 55.53 11.76 -32.24
N ASN A 760 54.86 12.26 -31.19
CA ASN A 760 55.56 12.89 -30.07
C ASN A 760 56.35 11.89 -29.21
N ASP A 761 55.96 10.61 -29.18
CA ASP A 761 56.68 9.56 -28.47
C ASP A 761 58.01 9.17 -29.15
N LYS A 762 58.21 9.55 -30.43
CA LYS A 762 59.47 9.35 -31.16
C LYS A 762 60.39 10.57 -31.19
N MET A 763 59.95 11.72 -30.68
CA MET A 763 60.74 12.95 -30.63
C MET A 763 61.14 13.37 -29.21
N GLY A 764 60.61 12.71 -28.17
CA GLY A 764 61.05 12.86 -26.79
C GLY A 764 62.27 12.01 -26.40
N ASP A 765 62.75 11.16 -27.31
CA ASP A 765 63.88 10.24 -27.08
C ASP A 765 65.06 10.54 -28.06
N SER A 766 65.32 11.82 -28.33
CA SER A 766 66.50 12.30 -29.08
C SER A 766 67.15 13.50 -28.44
#